data_AF-A0A084FVQ3-F1
#
_entry.id   AF-A0A084FVQ3-F1
#
_cell.length_a   1.000
_cell.length_b   1.000
_cell.length_c   1.000
_cell.angle_alpha   90.00
_cell.angle_beta   90.00
_cell.angle_gamma   90.00
#
_symmetry.space_group_name_H-M   'P 1'
#
loop_
_entity.id
_entity.type
_entity.pdbx_description
1 polymer ?
#
loop_
_entity_poly.entity_id
_entity_poly.type
_entity_poly.pdbx_seq_one_letter_code
_entity_poly.pdbx_strand_id
1 'polypeptide(L)'
;MALANPVVCGDNTFGPSVKSVDCRGGFDFTILFEECILAILPAAIFVLLSPFRALRLVRRRIRVKRNGLYVAKLITIGIYTGLQLALLVLATTATVRNQVLVASSALSLTSGLVLAALSHLEHAKTIRPSFLISFYLIITVILDAVRVRTQWLARQNQAIADSLTASLAIKHFSRESTAGLISRSSFWWLNSLLVRGSKTVLTTEDLPTIHEKLDSEGLARELQAAWDKWNQTRKHALAWACTYSLRYEVLAIAVPKFCVVALSLSQTYLIQAAVQYVQDSDASISKGYGLIGAFGLVYFGVAIMTAWFSHLTFRLMSMMRGQLISIIYSKLLTLEVTNVSGSSAMTLMGTDVPRIAETFYMLLVNVVPDVVQLGIAIYLLYTQIGAGTEGMSVSQAITSLAALNLLATPLASLLSSIPVGWAALGCFDRIQKFLAEQSREDYRKNSARSFAESSDSTPSSSAFELQSRSASHPESGIVVQSGTFGWSDSNPNIVKDVSTGIGSDAKLVILVGPVGCGKSTLLKALLGETPSQEGTISITFAEIAYCDQTPWIINGSIRDNIIVDAEFDQAWYRTVVQAFTEETVFRRVFSRDGLFQKIGTQVILATHSVKRLPQADLILALNAAGQIVQQGSFSELNVAGTYIHSLQVNLGKESDDRDKDEDSFETELKHKQKPAISKPDDLSRKTGDMTIYKYYARALGPLALIFFVSIIAVYEVFNALGNVWVNWWASSNERGEEPRLGYWMGMFGFISFMDAFLMAAAIAFLAPLSYFAKTETGILVNRQDLRLADMQLPGSIINCAFQLGTCLVVASLSITAVGYFAGVLPVVMIALYFIQKFYLLTSRQLRLLELETNAPLYSHFIESFSGLITIRSFGWTQAYTAKNRRLLDTSQKPYYLLLCIQRWLVLVLDLVVCGLAVVLVGMAVAFRHKIDPGFIGIALVNMMTLSHALTNLVQFWTLLETSLGAIARIKDFSENTPVENKPGEIEDMEASWPCRGSLEFEGVLASYGDESAPVLRDVSFALKAGQKLGIVGRTGSGKSCSTLAIMRMIDVLAGKITLDGVDIATIQGSVVRERITCLTQDPFLYPASIRENADPPGKSSDEEISEAMKKVGIWDVLRDKASDKATLASVLDTPMDTDFLSHGQRQLFCLGRALLKGGNVLILDEPTSSVDSQTDAQMQSIIRSEFSNHTIVMIAHRLSSLLDFDLVAVLDHGRLVELGNPSELLEDRNSGFSRLYHGST
;
A
#
# COMPACT_ATOMS: atom_id res chain seq x y z
N MET A 1 24.28 -39.12 -55.82
CA MET A 1 25.01 -40.04 -54.91
C MET A 1 26.12 -39.35 -54.11
N ALA A 2 26.77 -38.28 -54.61
CA ALA A 2 27.85 -37.59 -53.88
C ALA A 2 27.41 -36.83 -52.61
N LEU A 3 26.17 -36.31 -52.55
CA LEU A 3 25.65 -35.42 -51.49
C LEU A 3 25.45 -36.05 -50.09
N ALA A 4 25.56 -37.37 -49.96
CA ALA A 4 25.16 -38.12 -48.75
C ALA A 4 26.24 -39.09 -48.23
N ASN A 5 27.46 -39.03 -48.78
CA ASN A 5 28.52 -39.97 -48.40
C ASN A 5 29.07 -39.61 -47.00
N PRO A 6 28.89 -40.48 -45.97
CA PRO A 6 29.23 -40.17 -44.57
C PRO A 6 30.71 -39.84 -44.36
N VAL A 7 31.59 -40.33 -45.24
CA VAL A 7 33.03 -40.04 -45.22
C VAL A 7 33.32 -38.61 -45.72
N VAL A 8 32.64 -38.16 -46.77
CA VAL A 8 32.75 -36.80 -47.32
C VAL A 8 32.11 -35.77 -46.37
N CYS A 9 31.07 -36.18 -45.66
CA CYS A 9 30.34 -35.37 -44.68
C CYS A 9 31.08 -35.23 -43.33
N GLY A 10 32.03 -36.10 -43.01
CA GLY A 10 32.68 -36.11 -41.71
C GLY A 10 31.72 -36.41 -40.55
N ASP A 11 30.67 -37.20 -40.79
CA ASP A 11 29.59 -37.46 -39.81
C ASP A 11 30.07 -38.16 -38.51
N ASN A 12 31.27 -38.77 -38.55
CA ASN A 12 31.93 -39.38 -37.39
C ASN A 12 32.87 -38.42 -36.63
N THR A 13 33.07 -37.20 -37.12
CA THR A 13 33.89 -36.19 -36.44
C THR A 13 33.03 -35.29 -35.57
N PHE A 14 33.48 -35.02 -34.35
CA PHE A 14 32.76 -34.13 -33.45
C PHE A 14 32.89 -32.67 -33.93
N GLY A 15 31.78 -32.10 -34.38
CA GLY A 15 31.71 -30.71 -34.83
C GLY A 15 30.28 -30.31 -35.22
N PRO A 16 29.85 -29.07 -34.95
CA PRO A 16 28.48 -28.64 -35.22
C PRO A 16 28.17 -28.40 -36.70
N SER A 17 29.15 -28.40 -37.61
CA SER A 17 28.88 -28.23 -39.04
C SER A 17 29.64 -29.23 -39.88
N VAL A 18 29.01 -29.62 -41.00
CA VAL A 18 29.62 -30.45 -42.05
C VAL A 18 30.73 -29.67 -42.75
N LYS A 19 31.89 -30.32 -42.99
CA LYS A 19 33.12 -29.65 -43.49
C LYS A 19 33.16 -29.41 -45.01
N SER A 20 32.35 -30.12 -45.79
CA SER A 20 32.35 -30.02 -47.26
C SER A 20 31.04 -29.43 -47.79
N VAL A 21 31.16 -28.49 -48.75
CA VAL A 21 30.03 -27.87 -49.48
C VAL A 21 29.24 -28.92 -50.27
N ASP A 22 29.91 -29.99 -50.71
CA ASP A 22 29.32 -31.10 -51.46
C ASP A 22 28.50 -32.06 -50.61
N CYS A 23 28.51 -31.93 -49.28
CA CYS A 23 27.68 -32.74 -48.39
C CYS A 23 26.49 -31.94 -47.87
N ARG A 24 25.27 -32.46 -48.11
CA ARG A 24 23.98 -31.86 -47.65
C ARG A 24 23.86 -30.35 -47.89
N GLY A 25 24.50 -29.83 -48.95
CA GLY A 25 24.48 -28.40 -49.31
C GLY A 25 25.26 -27.48 -48.37
N GLY A 26 26.23 -28.01 -47.61
CA GLY A 26 27.15 -27.26 -46.76
C GLY A 26 26.50 -26.59 -45.54
N PHE A 27 25.25 -26.94 -45.22
CA PHE A 27 24.45 -26.32 -44.16
C PHE A 27 23.65 -27.38 -43.39
N ASP A 28 24.36 -28.19 -42.59
CA ASP A 28 23.78 -29.21 -41.72
C ASP A 28 24.72 -29.56 -40.54
N PHE A 29 24.18 -30.19 -39.50
CA PHE A 29 24.98 -30.71 -38.37
C PHE A 29 25.61 -32.06 -38.71
N THR A 30 26.73 -32.40 -38.05
CA THR A 30 27.25 -33.77 -38.11
C THR A 30 26.33 -34.70 -37.32
N ILE A 31 26.10 -35.92 -37.82
CA ILE A 31 25.24 -36.90 -37.13
C ILE A 31 25.73 -37.16 -35.70
N LEU A 32 27.06 -37.21 -35.48
CA LEU A 32 27.63 -37.38 -34.14
C LEU A 32 27.22 -36.24 -33.17
N PHE A 33 27.25 -34.99 -33.63
CA PHE A 33 26.86 -33.84 -32.82
C PHE A 33 25.37 -33.87 -32.48
N GLU A 34 24.52 -34.20 -33.46
CA GLU A 34 23.07 -34.28 -33.24
C GLU A 34 22.71 -35.34 -32.20
N GLU A 35 23.27 -36.54 -32.32
CA GLU A 35 22.93 -37.63 -31.40
C GLU A 35 23.47 -37.37 -29.99
N CYS A 36 24.65 -36.77 -29.84
CA CYS A 36 25.22 -36.42 -28.53
C CYS A 36 24.50 -35.23 -27.86
N ILE A 37 24.30 -34.13 -28.57
CA ILE A 37 23.81 -32.86 -27.99
C ILE A 37 22.30 -32.71 -28.11
N LEU A 38 21.70 -33.07 -29.25
CA LEU A 38 20.28 -32.86 -29.51
C LEU A 38 19.41 -34.00 -28.95
N ALA A 39 19.95 -35.22 -28.85
CA ALA A 39 19.21 -36.38 -28.36
C ALA A 39 19.64 -36.85 -26.96
N ILE A 40 20.92 -37.17 -26.76
CA ILE A 40 21.40 -37.74 -25.49
C ILE A 40 21.31 -36.76 -24.34
N LEU A 41 21.78 -35.51 -24.51
CA LEU A 41 21.83 -34.52 -23.43
C LEU A 41 20.43 -34.21 -22.83
N PRO A 42 19.38 -33.86 -23.61
CA PRO A 42 18.05 -33.62 -23.05
C PRO A 42 17.44 -34.86 -22.38
N ALA A 43 17.66 -36.05 -22.96
CA ALA A 43 17.14 -37.30 -22.41
C ALA A 43 17.86 -37.67 -21.10
N ALA A 44 19.17 -37.50 -21.01
CA ALA A 44 19.95 -37.74 -19.80
C ALA A 44 19.51 -36.82 -18.65
N ILE A 45 19.39 -35.51 -18.91
CA ILE A 45 18.93 -34.54 -17.92
C ILE A 45 17.53 -34.89 -17.40
N PHE A 46 16.60 -35.24 -18.30
CA PHE A 46 15.25 -35.64 -17.92
C PHE A 46 15.25 -36.90 -17.04
N VAL A 47 16.01 -37.94 -17.42
CA VAL A 47 16.11 -39.18 -16.65
C VAL A 47 16.76 -38.93 -15.29
N LEU A 48 17.77 -38.07 -15.18
CA LEU A 48 18.43 -37.74 -13.91
C LEU A 48 17.52 -36.96 -12.94
N LEU A 49 16.70 -36.03 -13.45
CA LEU A 49 15.83 -35.20 -12.61
C LEU A 49 14.50 -35.88 -12.23
N SER A 50 14.05 -36.85 -13.02
CA SER A 50 12.76 -37.53 -12.83
C SER A 50 12.61 -38.28 -11.50
N PRO A 51 13.62 -39.02 -10.97
CA PRO A 51 13.53 -39.70 -9.68
C PRO A 51 13.27 -38.77 -8.50
N PHE A 52 13.95 -37.61 -8.44
CA PHE A 52 13.74 -36.61 -7.38
C PHE A 52 12.30 -36.10 -7.37
N ARG A 53 11.75 -35.86 -8.57
CA ARG A 53 10.36 -35.43 -8.74
C ARG A 53 9.38 -36.53 -8.35
N ALA A 54 9.62 -37.77 -8.80
CA ALA A 54 8.81 -38.93 -8.47
C ALA A 54 8.76 -39.18 -6.96
N LEU A 55 9.90 -39.15 -6.25
CA LEU A 55 9.98 -39.31 -4.80
C LEU A 55 9.14 -38.26 -4.05
N ARG A 56 9.17 -37.00 -4.50
CA ARG A 56 8.35 -35.93 -3.92
C ARG A 56 6.86 -36.13 -4.16
N LEU A 57 6.49 -36.66 -5.33
CA LEU A 57 5.10 -36.96 -5.69
C LEU A 57 4.56 -38.18 -4.95
N VAL A 58 5.37 -39.23 -4.78
CA VAL A 58 4.96 -40.45 -4.07
C VAL A 58 4.49 -40.15 -2.65
N ARG A 59 5.14 -39.19 -1.96
CA ARG A 59 4.75 -38.74 -0.61
C ARG A 59 3.44 -37.94 -0.54
N ARG A 60 2.86 -37.52 -1.67
CA ARG A 60 1.60 -36.76 -1.71
C ARG A 60 0.39 -37.70 -1.82
N ARG A 61 -0.73 -37.27 -1.22
CA ARG A 61 -2.05 -37.92 -1.37
C ARG A 61 -2.60 -37.73 -2.78
N ILE A 62 -3.43 -38.67 -3.25
CA ILE A 62 -4.12 -38.60 -4.54
C ILE A 62 -5.13 -37.45 -4.49
N ARG A 63 -5.13 -36.58 -5.52
CA ARG A 63 -5.95 -35.35 -5.55
C ARG A 63 -6.95 -35.27 -6.71
N VAL A 64 -6.83 -36.12 -7.73
CA VAL A 64 -7.61 -36.02 -8.97
C VAL A 64 -8.21 -37.38 -9.34
N LYS A 65 -9.48 -37.41 -9.78
CA LYS A 65 -10.16 -38.62 -10.28
C LYS A 65 -9.72 -38.92 -11.72
N ARG A 66 -9.67 -40.20 -12.09
CA ARG A 66 -9.30 -40.65 -13.46
C ARG A 66 -10.38 -40.19 -14.45
N ASN A 67 -10.01 -39.36 -15.42
CA ASN A 67 -10.89 -38.90 -16.51
C ASN A 67 -10.51 -39.54 -17.87
N GLY A 68 -11.35 -39.44 -18.90
CA GLY A 68 -11.01 -39.91 -20.26
C GLY A 68 -9.69 -39.33 -20.80
N LEU A 69 -9.36 -38.11 -20.39
CA LEU A 69 -8.09 -37.44 -20.72
C LEU A 69 -6.85 -38.17 -20.19
N TYR A 70 -6.96 -38.83 -19.03
CA TYR A 70 -5.89 -39.64 -18.46
C TYR A 70 -5.55 -40.83 -19.35
N VAL A 71 -6.59 -41.50 -19.84
CA VAL A 71 -6.45 -42.67 -20.74
C VAL A 71 -5.83 -42.23 -22.06
N ALA A 72 -6.30 -41.12 -22.65
CA ALA A 72 -5.73 -40.56 -23.88
C ALA A 72 -4.23 -40.22 -23.73
N LYS A 73 -3.81 -39.63 -22.60
CA LYS A 73 -2.39 -39.33 -22.31
C LYS A 73 -1.54 -40.60 -22.22
N LEU A 74 -2.05 -41.62 -21.54
CA LEU A 74 -1.32 -42.89 -21.37
C LEU A 74 -1.19 -43.66 -22.68
N ILE A 75 -2.24 -43.67 -23.50
CA ILE A 75 -2.21 -44.25 -24.87
C ILE A 75 -1.18 -43.51 -25.73
N THR A 76 -1.20 -42.18 -25.73
CA THR A 76 -0.28 -41.37 -26.54
C THR A 76 1.18 -41.60 -26.13
N ILE A 77 1.47 -41.66 -24.82
CA ILE A 77 2.82 -41.96 -24.31
C ILE A 77 3.20 -43.41 -24.65
N GLY A 78 2.27 -44.36 -24.56
CA GLY A 78 2.50 -45.76 -24.94
C GLY A 78 2.89 -45.90 -26.41
N ILE A 79 2.19 -45.22 -27.32
CA ILE A 79 2.52 -45.19 -28.75
C ILE A 79 3.91 -44.55 -28.96
N TYR A 80 4.21 -43.44 -28.25
CA TYR A 80 5.53 -42.82 -28.29
C TYR A 80 6.66 -43.77 -27.85
N THR A 81 6.50 -44.47 -26.72
CA THR A 81 7.48 -45.46 -26.24
C THR A 81 7.64 -46.61 -27.24
N GLY A 82 6.56 -47.05 -27.86
CA GLY A 82 6.58 -48.06 -28.93
C GLY A 82 7.39 -47.62 -30.16
N LEU A 83 7.26 -46.35 -30.57
CA LEU A 83 8.08 -45.79 -31.66
C LEU A 83 9.56 -45.64 -31.30
N GLN A 84 9.88 -45.33 -30.03
CA GLN A 84 11.27 -45.31 -29.57
C GLN A 84 11.90 -46.71 -29.56
N LEU A 85 11.10 -47.74 -29.23
CA LEU A 85 11.54 -49.13 -29.35
C LEU A 85 11.79 -49.52 -30.82
N ALA A 86 10.90 -49.11 -31.73
CA ALA A 86 11.08 -49.32 -33.16
C ALA A 86 12.35 -48.63 -33.70
N LEU A 87 12.61 -47.39 -33.27
CA LEU A 87 13.85 -46.66 -33.60
C LEU A 87 15.10 -47.39 -33.11
N LEU A 88 15.08 -47.97 -31.90
CA LEU A 88 16.21 -48.75 -31.38
C LEU A 88 16.46 -50.04 -32.20
N VAL A 89 15.39 -50.72 -32.62
CA VAL A 89 15.50 -51.91 -33.47
C VAL A 89 16.04 -51.55 -34.86
N LEU A 90 15.55 -50.46 -35.46
CA LEU A 90 16.05 -49.97 -36.75
C LEU A 90 17.49 -49.47 -36.66
N ALA A 91 17.89 -48.84 -35.55
CA ALA A 91 19.26 -48.38 -35.33
C ALA A 91 20.27 -49.53 -35.17
N THR A 92 19.83 -50.69 -34.64
CA THR A 92 20.68 -51.87 -34.47
C THR A 92 20.77 -52.73 -35.73
N THR A 93 19.78 -52.64 -36.63
CA THR A 93 19.71 -53.41 -37.90
C THR A 93 20.19 -52.62 -39.12
N ALA A 94 20.59 -51.36 -38.95
CA ALA A 94 21.09 -50.51 -40.04
C ALA A 94 22.39 -51.03 -40.67
N THR A 95 22.51 -50.87 -41.99
CA THR A 95 23.67 -51.31 -42.82
C THR A 95 24.99 -50.66 -42.41
N VAL A 96 24.96 -49.44 -41.87
CA VAL A 96 26.10 -48.75 -41.26
C VAL A 96 25.80 -48.55 -39.77
N ARG A 97 26.44 -49.36 -38.92
CA ARG A 97 26.20 -49.32 -37.47
C ARG A 97 26.87 -48.11 -36.83
N ASN A 98 26.08 -47.10 -36.49
CA ASN A 98 26.53 -45.95 -35.71
C ASN A 98 26.30 -46.21 -34.21
N GLN A 99 27.38 -46.38 -33.43
CA GLN A 99 27.28 -46.70 -32.00
C GLN A 99 26.56 -45.61 -31.19
N VAL A 100 26.67 -44.35 -31.61
CA VAL A 100 26.05 -43.21 -30.91
C VAL A 100 24.54 -43.15 -31.14
N LEU A 101 24.07 -43.53 -32.34
CA LEU A 101 22.63 -43.63 -32.66
C LEU A 101 21.93 -44.73 -31.84
N VAL A 102 22.63 -45.84 -31.59
CA VAL A 102 22.12 -46.92 -30.73
C VAL A 102 22.02 -46.44 -29.27
N ALA A 103 23.05 -45.72 -28.78
CA ALA A 103 23.06 -45.18 -27.43
C ALA A 103 21.96 -44.11 -27.21
N SER A 104 21.78 -43.20 -28.17
CA SER A 104 20.74 -42.16 -28.10
C SER A 104 19.32 -42.73 -28.17
N SER A 105 19.10 -43.76 -29.00
CA SER A 105 17.81 -44.45 -29.12
C SER A 105 17.48 -45.25 -27.86
N ALA A 106 18.48 -45.91 -27.25
CA ALA A 106 18.30 -46.63 -25.98
C ALA A 106 17.96 -45.67 -24.82
N LEU A 107 18.61 -44.51 -24.77
CA LEU A 107 18.31 -43.49 -23.78
C LEU A 107 16.94 -42.83 -24.02
N SER A 108 16.52 -42.66 -25.29
CA SER A 108 15.20 -42.15 -25.65
C SER A 108 14.06 -43.13 -25.35
N LEU A 109 14.31 -44.43 -25.46
CA LEU A 109 13.38 -45.46 -24.97
C LEU A 109 13.25 -45.40 -23.44
N THR A 110 14.39 -45.26 -22.73
CA THR A 110 14.43 -45.12 -21.28
C THR A 110 13.66 -43.87 -20.83
N SER A 111 13.86 -42.74 -21.51
CA SER A 111 13.11 -41.50 -21.22
C SER A 111 11.61 -41.67 -21.50
N GLY A 112 11.22 -42.42 -22.53
CA GLY A 112 9.82 -42.77 -22.80
C GLY A 112 9.16 -43.57 -21.66
N LEU A 113 9.86 -44.55 -21.09
CA LEU A 113 9.38 -45.33 -19.94
C LEU A 113 9.26 -44.47 -18.68
N VAL A 114 10.27 -43.64 -18.40
CA VAL A 114 10.27 -42.69 -17.28
C VAL A 114 9.15 -41.66 -17.43
N LEU A 115 8.90 -41.18 -18.66
CA LEU A 115 7.82 -40.26 -18.99
C LEU A 115 6.44 -40.88 -18.68
N ALA A 116 6.23 -42.16 -19.00
CA ALA A 116 4.98 -42.87 -18.68
C ALA A 116 4.74 -42.96 -17.16
N ALA A 117 5.77 -43.38 -16.41
CA ALA A 117 5.69 -43.50 -14.95
C ALA A 117 5.45 -42.14 -14.28
N LEU A 118 6.18 -41.10 -14.70
CA LEU A 118 6.08 -39.78 -14.10
C LEU A 118 4.76 -39.08 -14.45
N SER A 119 4.28 -39.22 -15.70
CA SER A 119 3.00 -38.67 -16.14
C SER A 119 1.82 -39.28 -15.38
N HIS A 120 1.87 -40.59 -15.10
CA HIS A 120 0.90 -41.27 -14.24
C HIS A 120 0.86 -40.68 -12.82
N LEU A 121 2.03 -40.60 -12.17
CA LEU A 121 2.14 -40.07 -10.81
C LEU A 121 1.65 -38.62 -10.72
N GLU A 122 1.98 -37.81 -11.73
CA GLU A 122 1.55 -36.42 -11.74
C GLU A 122 0.05 -36.25 -11.97
N HIS A 123 -0.56 -36.99 -12.89
CA HIS A 123 -2.00 -36.89 -13.09
C HIS A 123 -2.79 -37.29 -11.84
N ALA A 124 -2.36 -38.34 -11.12
CA ALA A 124 -3.05 -38.79 -9.92
C ALA A 124 -2.85 -37.85 -8.71
N LYS A 125 -1.66 -37.26 -8.57
CA LYS A 125 -1.25 -36.56 -7.34
C LYS A 125 -1.12 -35.05 -7.47
N THR A 126 -1.29 -34.49 -8.67
CA THR A 126 -1.21 -33.05 -8.90
C THR A 126 -2.34 -32.54 -9.77
N ILE A 127 -2.85 -31.36 -9.42
CA ILE A 127 -3.91 -30.66 -10.16
C ILE A 127 -3.34 -29.97 -11.43
N ARG A 128 -2.02 -29.94 -11.59
CA ARG A 128 -1.32 -29.15 -12.61
C ARG A 128 -0.34 -30.02 -13.41
N PRO A 129 -0.16 -29.76 -14.72
CA PRO A 129 0.79 -30.51 -15.54
C PRO A 129 2.24 -30.28 -15.10
N SER A 130 3.10 -31.28 -15.32
CA SER A 130 4.51 -31.21 -14.94
C SER A 130 5.22 -30.09 -15.66
N PHE A 131 5.95 -29.29 -14.90
CA PHE A 131 6.97 -28.44 -15.50
C PHE A 131 8.04 -29.29 -16.21
N LEU A 132 8.54 -30.34 -15.55
CA LEU A 132 9.67 -31.14 -16.02
C LEU A 132 9.32 -31.92 -17.30
N ILE A 133 8.13 -32.54 -17.36
CA ILE A 133 7.64 -33.21 -18.58
C ILE A 133 7.40 -32.21 -19.70
N SER A 134 6.71 -31.10 -19.42
CA SER A 134 6.39 -30.12 -20.47
C SER A 134 7.64 -29.49 -21.06
N PHE A 135 8.63 -29.16 -20.22
CA PHE A 135 9.92 -28.61 -20.65
C PHE A 135 10.71 -29.59 -21.51
N TYR A 136 10.80 -30.86 -21.10
CA TYR A 136 11.45 -31.91 -21.90
C TYR A 136 10.78 -32.10 -23.27
N LEU A 137 9.45 -32.15 -23.32
CA LEU A 137 8.71 -32.29 -24.59
C LEU A 137 8.90 -31.08 -25.50
N ILE A 138 8.85 -29.86 -24.98
CA ILE A 138 9.04 -28.63 -25.80
C ILE A 138 10.43 -28.59 -26.40
N ILE A 139 11.47 -28.80 -25.58
CA ILE A 139 12.85 -28.76 -26.06
C ILE A 139 13.08 -29.88 -27.07
N THR A 140 12.66 -31.11 -26.78
CA THR A 140 12.90 -32.22 -27.71
C THR A 140 12.08 -32.13 -28.99
N VAL A 141 10.93 -31.47 -29.03
CA VAL A 141 10.22 -31.20 -30.29
C VAL A 141 11.05 -30.32 -31.22
N ILE A 142 11.67 -29.26 -30.69
CA ILE A 142 12.52 -28.35 -31.48
C ILE A 142 13.77 -29.09 -31.96
N LEU A 143 14.43 -29.84 -31.07
CA LEU A 143 15.67 -30.54 -31.38
C LEU A 143 15.45 -31.75 -32.31
N ASP A 144 14.37 -32.51 -32.13
CA ASP A 144 14.04 -33.64 -33.01
C ASP A 144 13.58 -33.17 -34.40
N ALA A 145 13.01 -31.97 -34.54
CA ALA A 145 12.70 -31.40 -35.85
C ALA A 145 13.97 -31.20 -36.72
N VAL A 146 15.08 -30.80 -36.08
CA VAL A 146 16.39 -30.71 -36.74
C VAL A 146 16.84 -32.10 -37.17
N ARG A 147 16.82 -33.08 -36.26
CA ARG A 147 17.19 -34.48 -36.55
C ARG A 147 16.37 -35.10 -37.67
N VAL A 148 15.05 -34.84 -37.71
CA VAL A 148 14.17 -35.30 -38.80
C VAL A 148 14.63 -34.75 -40.14
N ARG A 149 14.91 -33.44 -40.22
CA ARG A 149 15.42 -32.82 -41.45
C ARG A 149 16.73 -33.47 -41.90
N THR A 150 17.68 -33.63 -40.98
CA THR A 150 19.00 -34.20 -41.27
C THR A 150 18.89 -35.63 -41.79
N GLN A 151 18.03 -36.45 -41.19
CA GLN A 151 17.81 -37.84 -41.63
C GLN A 151 17.14 -37.92 -43.01
N TRP A 152 16.22 -37.01 -43.33
CA TRP A 152 15.63 -36.90 -44.68
C TRP A 152 16.65 -36.44 -45.73
N LEU A 153 17.59 -35.56 -45.37
CA LEU A 153 18.67 -35.11 -46.25
C LEU A 153 19.77 -36.16 -46.43
N ALA A 154 20.06 -36.95 -45.38
CA ALA A 154 21.05 -38.02 -45.41
C ALA A 154 20.65 -39.17 -46.33
N ARG A 155 19.34 -39.45 -46.51
CA ARG A 155 18.79 -40.52 -47.38
C ARG A 155 19.40 -41.93 -47.17
N GLN A 156 20.09 -42.18 -46.05
CA GLN A 156 20.77 -43.45 -45.77
C GLN A 156 19.80 -44.56 -45.34
N ASN A 157 18.76 -44.22 -44.57
CA ASN A 157 17.75 -45.17 -44.09
C ASN A 157 16.37 -44.49 -43.95
N GLN A 158 15.49 -44.68 -44.93
CA GLN A 158 14.15 -44.05 -44.94
C GLN A 158 13.29 -44.47 -43.74
N ALA A 159 13.36 -45.73 -43.31
CA ALA A 159 12.60 -46.22 -42.16
C ALA A 159 12.93 -45.50 -40.84
N ILE A 160 14.18 -45.05 -40.65
CA ILE A 160 14.58 -44.28 -39.47
C ILE A 160 13.98 -42.88 -39.54
N ALA A 161 14.02 -42.24 -40.72
CA ALA A 161 13.41 -40.92 -40.93
C ALA A 161 11.89 -40.95 -40.73
N ASP A 162 11.21 -41.98 -41.24
CA ASP A 162 9.76 -42.17 -41.08
C ASP A 162 9.37 -42.36 -39.61
N SER A 163 10.10 -43.22 -38.89
CA SER A 163 9.84 -43.49 -37.47
C SER A 163 10.14 -42.27 -36.58
N LEU A 164 11.19 -41.50 -36.90
CA LEU A 164 11.52 -40.26 -36.19
C LEU A 164 10.46 -39.17 -36.45
N THR A 165 9.97 -39.07 -37.69
CA THR A 165 8.89 -38.15 -38.09
C THR A 165 7.58 -38.48 -37.37
N ALA A 166 7.22 -39.77 -37.28
CA ALA A 166 6.06 -40.23 -36.53
C ALA A 166 6.19 -39.92 -35.02
N SER A 167 7.37 -40.13 -34.44
CA SER A 167 7.68 -39.78 -33.05
C SER A 167 7.52 -38.27 -32.80
N LEU A 168 8.04 -37.43 -33.70
CA LEU A 168 7.89 -35.97 -33.62
C LEU A 168 6.42 -35.55 -33.70
N ALA A 169 5.64 -36.14 -34.61
CA ALA A 169 4.21 -35.86 -34.76
C ALA A 169 3.44 -36.16 -33.46
N ILE A 170 3.71 -37.30 -32.80
CA ILE A 170 3.06 -37.65 -31.53
C ILE A 170 3.44 -36.70 -30.40
N LYS A 171 4.71 -36.32 -30.29
CA LYS A 171 5.13 -35.28 -29.32
C LYS A 171 4.39 -33.96 -29.55
N HIS A 172 4.16 -33.60 -30.82
CA HIS A 172 3.42 -32.43 -31.21
C HIS A 172 1.90 -32.52 -30.94
N PHE A 173 1.28 -33.70 -31.12
CA PHE A 173 -0.13 -33.93 -30.74
C PHE A 173 -0.37 -33.87 -29.23
N SER A 174 0.65 -34.13 -28.40
CA SER A 174 0.63 -33.91 -26.94
C SER A 174 0.61 -32.42 -26.53
N ARG A 175 0.25 -31.53 -27.47
CA ARG A 175 0.06 -30.07 -27.33
C ARG A 175 -0.75 -29.67 -26.11
N GLU A 176 -1.68 -30.51 -25.66
CA GLU A 176 -2.50 -30.22 -24.48
C GLU A 176 -1.68 -30.18 -23.17
N SER A 177 -0.63 -31.00 -23.05
CA SER A 177 0.26 -31.01 -21.89
C SER A 177 1.23 -29.83 -21.92
N THR A 178 1.71 -29.44 -23.11
CA THR A 178 2.61 -28.29 -23.31
C THR A 178 1.86 -26.95 -23.24
N ALA A 179 0.57 -26.91 -23.59
CA ALA A 179 -0.29 -25.75 -23.48
C ALA A 179 -0.35 -25.20 -22.05
N GLY A 180 -0.24 -26.05 -21.02
CA GLY A 180 -0.21 -25.61 -19.62
C GLY A 180 1.04 -24.83 -19.24
N LEU A 181 2.21 -25.15 -19.82
CA LEU A 181 3.45 -24.40 -19.60
C LEU A 181 3.49 -23.15 -20.48
N ILE A 182 3.18 -23.30 -21.77
CA ILE A 182 3.19 -22.20 -22.74
C ILE A 182 2.18 -21.14 -22.32
N SER A 183 0.95 -21.49 -21.93
CA SER A 183 -0.06 -20.54 -21.48
C SER A 183 0.39 -19.73 -20.26
N ARG A 184 1.12 -20.35 -19.33
CA ARG A 184 1.66 -19.67 -18.14
C ARG A 184 2.85 -18.78 -18.46
N SER A 185 3.81 -19.29 -19.23
CA SER A 185 5.03 -18.56 -19.61
C SER A 185 4.76 -17.42 -20.60
N SER A 186 3.73 -17.54 -21.44
CA SER A 186 3.31 -16.51 -22.40
C SER A 186 2.19 -15.60 -21.89
N PHE A 187 1.77 -15.75 -20.64
CA PHE A 187 0.64 -15.00 -20.06
C PHE A 187 -0.66 -15.09 -20.88
N TRP A 188 -0.86 -16.17 -21.65
CA TRP A 188 -2.03 -16.31 -22.54
C TRP A 188 -3.37 -16.25 -21.81
N TRP A 189 -3.41 -16.74 -20.56
CA TRP A 189 -4.60 -16.71 -19.70
C TRP A 189 -5.10 -15.27 -19.42
N LEU A 190 -4.23 -14.27 -19.48
CA LEU A 190 -4.54 -12.85 -19.27
C LEU A 190 -5.40 -12.26 -20.40
N ASN A 191 -5.33 -12.82 -21.61
CA ASN A 191 -6.10 -12.34 -22.76
C ASN A 191 -7.61 -12.32 -22.47
N SER A 192 -8.11 -13.31 -21.71
CA SER A 192 -9.51 -13.35 -21.30
C SER A 192 -9.90 -12.17 -20.39
N LEU A 193 -9.01 -11.78 -19.48
CA LEU A 193 -9.20 -10.64 -18.57
C LEU A 193 -9.10 -9.31 -19.33
N LEU A 194 -8.15 -9.18 -20.26
CA LEU A 194 -7.99 -7.98 -21.11
C LEU A 194 -9.21 -7.75 -22.00
N VAL A 195 -9.73 -8.82 -22.63
CA VAL A 195 -10.94 -8.71 -23.45
C VAL A 195 -12.14 -8.34 -22.58
N ARG A 196 -12.28 -8.92 -21.39
CA ARG A 196 -13.37 -8.59 -20.46
C ARG A 196 -13.27 -7.14 -19.98
N GLY A 197 -12.10 -6.70 -19.52
CA GLY A 197 -11.86 -5.32 -19.07
C GLY A 197 -12.05 -4.26 -20.16
N SER A 198 -11.84 -4.62 -21.44
CA SER A 198 -12.15 -3.72 -22.57
C SER A 198 -13.66 -3.54 -22.82
N LYS A 199 -14.49 -4.48 -22.35
CA LYS A 199 -15.95 -4.49 -22.58
C LYS A 199 -16.76 -4.07 -21.35
N THR A 200 -16.28 -4.41 -20.16
CA THR A 200 -16.98 -4.23 -18.89
C THR A 200 -16.05 -3.62 -17.84
N VAL A 201 -16.61 -2.87 -16.89
CA VAL A 201 -15.85 -2.35 -15.73
C VAL A 201 -15.49 -3.53 -14.82
N LEU A 202 -14.21 -3.71 -14.52
CA LEU A 202 -13.71 -4.79 -13.66
C LEU A 202 -14.00 -4.52 -12.18
N THR A 203 -14.52 -5.52 -11.49
CA THR A 203 -14.65 -5.54 -10.02
C THR A 203 -13.68 -6.53 -9.39
N THR A 204 -13.52 -6.51 -8.06
CA THR A 204 -12.67 -7.46 -7.33
C THR A 204 -13.13 -8.92 -7.46
N GLU A 205 -14.42 -9.14 -7.72
CA GLU A 205 -15.03 -10.46 -7.92
C GLU A 205 -14.75 -11.04 -9.31
N ASP A 206 -14.55 -10.18 -10.32
CA ASP A 206 -14.19 -10.59 -11.68
C ASP A 206 -12.73 -11.09 -11.78
N LEU A 207 -11.91 -10.78 -10.77
CA LEU A 207 -10.50 -11.16 -10.75
C LEU A 207 -10.31 -12.63 -10.36
N PRO A 208 -9.36 -13.34 -10.99
CA PRO A 208 -9.05 -14.71 -10.62
C PRO A 208 -8.63 -14.82 -9.14
N THR A 209 -8.98 -15.96 -8.52
CA THR A 209 -8.58 -16.27 -7.15
C THR A 209 -7.07 -16.29 -7.01
N ILE A 210 -6.56 -15.79 -5.88
CA ILE A 210 -5.14 -15.78 -5.57
C ILE A 210 -4.61 -17.21 -5.57
N HIS A 211 -3.40 -17.35 -6.10
CA HIS A 211 -2.71 -18.61 -6.12
C HIS A 211 -2.44 -19.08 -4.67
N GLU A 212 -2.69 -20.36 -4.32
CA GLU A 212 -2.51 -20.92 -2.95
C GLU A 212 -1.17 -20.56 -2.26
N LYS A 213 -0.06 -20.48 -3.01
CA LYS A 213 1.25 -20.01 -2.50
C LYS A 213 1.37 -18.51 -2.16
N LEU A 214 0.45 -17.68 -2.66
CA LEU A 214 0.40 -16.23 -2.40
C LEU A 214 -0.56 -15.90 -1.24
N ASP A 215 -1.15 -16.93 -0.64
CA ASP A 215 -2.01 -16.81 0.54
C ASP A 215 -1.25 -16.19 1.71
N SER A 216 -1.80 -15.12 2.27
CA SER A 216 -1.18 -14.34 3.33
C SER A 216 -0.90 -15.16 4.60
N GLU A 217 -1.76 -16.12 4.94
CA GLU A 217 -1.60 -16.94 6.14
C GLU A 217 -0.41 -17.90 6.04
N GLY A 218 -0.29 -18.62 4.91
CA GLY A 218 0.85 -19.51 4.68
C GLY A 218 2.18 -18.74 4.70
N LEU A 219 2.20 -17.58 4.03
CA LEU A 219 3.38 -16.71 3.96
C LEU A 219 3.78 -16.15 5.33
N ALA A 220 2.82 -15.70 6.13
CA ALA A 220 3.05 -15.21 7.48
C ALA A 220 3.71 -16.27 8.37
N ARG A 221 3.20 -17.51 8.32
CA ARG A 221 3.75 -18.64 9.09
C ARG A 221 5.18 -18.98 8.68
N GLU A 222 5.47 -18.98 7.38
CA GLU A 222 6.82 -19.28 6.87
C GLU A 222 7.85 -18.20 7.25
N LEU A 223 7.48 -16.92 7.22
CA LEU A 223 8.37 -15.85 7.66
C LEU A 223 8.55 -15.85 9.17
N GLN A 224 7.48 -16.02 9.96
CA GLN A 224 7.58 -16.06 11.42
C GLN A 224 8.52 -17.18 11.88
N ALA A 225 8.37 -18.39 11.35
CA ALA A 225 9.25 -19.52 11.66
C ALA A 225 10.70 -19.31 11.20
N ALA A 226 10.96 -18.44 10.22
CA ALA A 226 12.30 -18.02 9.84
C ALA A 226 12.83 -16.93 10.79
N TRP A 227 12.01 -15.96 11.17
CA TRP A 227 12.36 -14.87 12.08
C TRP A 227 12.75 -15.38 13.46
N ASP A 228 11.98 -16.32 14.02
CA ASP A 228 12.22 -16.90 15.35
C ASP A 228 13.54 -17.69 15.44
N LYS A 229 14.07 -18.17 14.30
CA LYS A 229 15.33 -18.92 14.25
C LYS A 229 16.57 -18.03 14.24
N TRP A 230 16.43 -16.77 13.85
CA TRP A 230 17.57 -15.87 13.65
C TRP A 230 17.76 -14.96 14.85
N ASN A 231 19.01 -14.56 15.12
CA ASN A 231 19.28 -13.58 16.16
C ASN A 231 18.77 -12.19 15.70
N GLN A 232 17.70 -11.73 16.33
CA GLN A 232 16.96 -10.50 15.99
C GLN A 232 17.78 -9.22 16.21
N THR A 233 18.85 -9.29 17.00
CA THR A 233 19.77 -8.17 17.27
C THR A 233 20.82 -7.95 16.17
N ARG A 234 20.98 -8.91 15.25
CA ARG A 234 21.97 -8.80 14.17
C ARG A 234 21.51 -7.79 13.12
N LYS A 235 22.43 -6.96 12.59
CA LYS A 235 22.13 -6.05 11.47
C LYS A 235 21.56 -6.81 10.27
N HIS A 236 20.49 -6.27 9.67
CA HIS A 236 19.78 -6.84 8.52
C HIS A 236 19.26 -8.28 8.73
N ALA A 237 19.00 -8.71 9.97
CA ALA A 237 18.46 -10.03 10.28
C ALA A 237 17.16 -10.31 9.52
N LEU A 238 16.29 -9.29 9.39
CA LEU A 238 14.99 -9.44 8.72
C LEU A 238 15.15 -9.71 7.21
N ALA A 239 16.11 -9.04 6.56
CA ALA A 239 16.43 -9.28 5.16
C ALA A 239 16.92 -10.73 4.95
N TRP A 240 17.76 -11.24 5.87
CA TRP A 240 18.20 -12.64 5.84
C TRP A 240 17.09 -13.65 6.12
N ALA A 241 16.20 -13.38 7.07
CA ALA A 241 15.05 -14.24 7.35
C ALA A 241 14.10 -14.32 6.14
N CYS A 242 13.82 -13.19 5.50
CA CYS A 242 12.99 -13.10 4.30
C CYS A 242 13.61 -13.86 3.10
N THR A 243 14.90 -13.65 2.84
CA THR A 243 15.62 -14.39 1.78
C THR A 243 15.68 -15.89 2.04
N TYR A 244 15.87 -16.30 3.31
CA TYR A 244 15.86 -17.71 3.69
C TYR A 244 14.50 -18.36 3.48
N SER A 245 13.42 -17.68 3.88
CA SER A 245 12.04 -18.13 3.66
C SER A 245 11.74 -18.37 2.18
N LEU A 246 12.20 -17.46 1.30
CA LEU A 246 11.92 -17.49 -0.14
C LEU A 246 13.03 -18.12 -1.00
N ARG A 247 14.03 -18.78 -0.41
CA ARG A 247 15.25 -19.26 -1.11
C ARG A 247 15.00 -20.15 -2.33
N TYR A 248 13.99 -21.01 -2.28
CA TYR A 248 13.67 -21.90 -3.40
C TYR A 248 13.02 -21.14 -4.57
N GLU A 249 12.32 -20.05 -4.28
CA GLU A 249 11.75 -19.17 -5.29
C GLU A 249 12.86 -18.35 -5.95
N VAL A 250 13.82 -17.82 -5.18
CA VAL A 250 15.02 -17.13 -5.69
C VAL A 250 15.86 -18.04 -6.60
N LEU A 251 16.16 -19.26 -6.16
CA LEU A 251 16.92 -20.24 -6.96
C LEU A 251 16.20 -20.62 -8.27
N ALA A 252 14.87 -20.70 -8.25
CA ALA A 252 14.10 -21.00 -9.46
C ALA A 252 14.17 -19.88 -10.51
N ILE A 253 14.41 -18.63 -10.11
CA ILE A 253 14.52 -17.48 -11.01
C ILE A 253 15.87 -17.44 -11.74
N ALA A 254 16.93 -17.98 -11.13
CA ALA A 254 18.28 -17.95 -11.72
C ALA A 254 18.33 -18.63 -13.10
N VAL A 255 17.65 -19.78 -13.26
CA VAL A 255 17.66 -20.58 -14.50
C VAL A 255 17.19 -19.78 -15.74
N PRO A 256 15.97 -19.23 -15.77
CA PRO A 256 15.53 -18.44 -16.93
C PRO A 256 16.38 -17.19 -17.14
N LYS A 257 16.91 -16.54 -16.09
CA LYS A 257 17.78 -15.37 -16.23
C LYS A 257 19.11 -15.69 -16.93
N PHE A 258 19.78 -16.79 -16.55
CA PHE A 258 20.99 -17.23 -17.26
C PHE A 258 20.70 -17.63 -18.72
N CYS A 259 19.52 -18.18 -19.00
CA CYS A 259 19.10 -18.45 -20.38
C CYS A 259 18.91 -17.17 -21.18
N VAL A 260 18.33 -16.11 -20.58
CA VAL A 260 18.24 -14.79 -21.21
C VAL A 260 19.64 -14.25 -21.52
N VAL A 261 20.57 -14.29 -20.56
CA VAL A 261 21.96 -13.85 -20.76
C VAL A 261 22.62 -14.59 -21.94
N ALA A 262 22.48 -15.92 -22.00
CA ALA A 262 23.03 -16.72 -23.09
C ALA A 262 22.43 -16.37 -24.47
N LEU A 263 21.12 -16.14 -24.54
CA LEU A 263 20.44 -15.76 -25.78
C LEU A 263 20.79 -14.33 -26.20
N SER A 264 20.93 -13.40 -25.26
CA SER A 264 21.37 -12.03 -25.54
C SER A 264 22.80 -11.98 -26.08
N LEU A 265 23.72 -12.77 -25.51
CA LEU A 265 25.07 -12.94 -26.07
C LEU A 265 25.04 -13.51 -27.49
N SER A 266 24.10 -14.41 -27.76
CA SER A 266 23.95 -15.01 -29.10
C SER A 266 23.50 -14.00 -30.17
N GLN A 267 22.77 -12.94 -29.80
CA GLN A 267 22.34 -11.90 -30.75
C GLN A 267 23.54 -11.18 -31.39
N THR A 268 24.59 -10.88 -30.63
CA THR A 268 25.79 -10.21 -31.14
C THR A 268 26.52 -11.05 -32.20
N TYR A 269 26.65 -12.35 -31.96
CA TYR A 269 27.24 -13.28 -32.94
C TYR A 269 26.39 -13.44 -34.20
N LEU A 270 25.05 -13.41 -34.06
CA LEU A 270 24.16 -13.47 -35.21
C LEU A 270 24.29 -12.23 -36.11
N ILE A 271 24.47 -11.04 -35.53
CA ILE A 271 24.71 -9.81 -36.29
C ILE A 271 26.03 -9.93 -37.06
N GLN A 272 27.10 -10.42 -36.42
CA GLN A 272 28.38 -10.66 -37.08
C GLN A 272 28.24 -11.62 -38.27
N ALA A 273 27.58 -12.75 -38.06
CA ALA A 273 27.34 -13.75 -39.10
C ALA A 273 26.49 -13.20 -40.26
N ALA A 274 25.54 -12.31 -39.97
CA ALA A 274 24.72 -11.65 -40.97
C ALA A 274 25.53 -10.70 -41.85
N VAL A 275 26.36 -9.84 -41.24
CA VAL A 275 27.21 -8.90 -41.98
C VAL A 275 28.22 -9.66 -42.84
N GLN A 276 28.89 -10.68 -42.28
CA GLN A 276 29.83 -11.51 -43.04
C GLN A 276 29.16 -12.24 -44.21
N TYR A 277 27.94 -12.74 -44.04
CA TYR A 277 27.19 -13.39 -45.11
C TYR A 277 26.83 -12.43 -46.26
N VAL A 278 26.57 -11.17 -45.95
CA VAL A 278 26.28 -10.15 -46.98
C VAL A 278 27.57 -9.71 -47.70
N GLN A 279 28.71 -9.71 -47.01
CA GLN A 279 30.02 -9.40 -47.60
C GLN A 279 30.54 -10.54 -48.51
N ASP A 280 30.28 -11.80 -48.16
CA ASP A 280 30.71 -12.97 -48.93
C ASP A 280 29.76 -13.27 -50.10
N SER A 281 30.19 -12.93 -51.32
CA SER A 281 29.39 -13.12 -52.54
C SER A 281 29.20 -14.59 -52.92
N ASP A 282 30.12 -15.48 -52.52
CA ASP A 282 30.12 -16.91 -52.84
C ASP A 282 29.37 -17.76 -51.80
N ALA A 283 28.86 -17.13 -50.73
CA ALA A 283 28.12 -17.82 -49.68
C ALA A 283 26.83 -18.47 -50.22
N SER A 284 26.59 -19.72 -49.82
CA SER A 284 25.42 -20.50 -50.23
C SER A 284 24.10 -19.91 -49.69
N ILE A 285 23.06 -19.90 -50.52
CA ILE A 285 21.72 -19.41 -50.15
C ILE A 285 21.15 -20.17 -48.93
N SER A 286 21.54 -21.44 -48.77
CA SER A 286 21.18 -22.26 -47.61
C SER A 286 21.64 -21.66 -46.27
N LYS A 287 22.83 -21.03 -46.22
CA LYS A 287 23.32 -20.32 -45.04
C LYS A 287 22.46 -19.09 -44.72
N GLY A 288 21.98 -18.38 -45.75
CA GLY A 288 21.06 -17.24 -45.60
C GLY A 288 19.72 -17.64 -44.97
N TYR A 289 19.09 -18.72 -45.43
CA TYR A 289 17.87 -19.24 -44.80
C TYR A 289 18.10 -19.72 -43.36
N GLY A 290 19.27 -20.30 -43.09
CA GLY A 290 19.72 -20.65 -41.75
C GLY A 290 19.77 -19.46 -40.79
N LEU A 291 20.33 -18.36 -41.25
CA LEU A 291 20.45 -17.11 -40.51
C LEU A 291 19.08 -16.53 -40.17
N ILE A 292 18.14 -16.49 -41.11
CA ILE A 292 16.76 -16.04 -40.87
C ILE A 292 16.11 -16.87 -39.75
N GLY A 293 16.24 -18.20 -39.81
CA GLY A 293 15.73 -19.10 -38.78
C GLY A 293 16.38 -18.90 -37.41
N ALA A 294 17.70 -18.65 -37.38
CA ALA A 294 18.44 -18.42 -36.16
C ALA A 294 18.05 -17.10 -35.47
N PHE A 295 17.87 -16.02 -36.24
CA PHE A 295 17.35 -14.75 -35.71
C PHE A 295 15.94 -14.93 -35.12
N GLY A 296 15.04 -15.61 -35.83
CA GLY A 296 13.69 -15.88 -35.32
C GLY A 296 13.71 -16.68 -34.01
N LEU A 297 14.54 -17.73 -33.94
CA LEU A 297 14.64 -18.58 -32.74
C LEU A 297 15.23 -17.83 -31.54
N VAL A 298 16.31 -17.07 -31.74
CA VAL A 298 16.97 -16.34 -30.65
C VAL A 298 16.07 -15.23 -30.11
N TYR A 299 15.50 -14.38 -30.98
CA TYR A 299 14.64 -13.29 -30.53
C TYR A 299 13.34 -13.80 -29.87
N PHE A 300 12.73 -14.85 -30.42
CA PHE A 300 11.58 -15.53 -29.78
C PHE A 300 11.95 -16.14 -28.43
N GLY A 301 13.14 -16.75 -28.33
CA GLY A 301 13.68 -17.29 -27.10
C GLY A 301 13.88 -16.22 -26.03
N VAL A 302 14.47 -15.06 -26.39
CA VAL A 302 14.64 -13.92 -25.48
C VAL A 302 13.29 -13.45 -24.95
N ALA A 303 12.30 -13.28 -25.82
CA ALA A 303 10.95 -12.84 -25.44
C ALA A 303 10.31 -13.77 -24.38
N ILE A 304 10.30 -15.09 -24.63
CA ILE A 304 9.70 -16.08 -23.72
C ILE A 304 10.49 -16.25 -22.43
N MET A 305 11.82 -16.34 -22.50
CA MET A 305 12.64 -16.54 -21.31
C MET A 305 12.58 -15.32 -20.39
N THR A 306 12.55 -14.12 -20.95
CA THR A 306 12.37 -12.89 -20.18
C THR A 306 10.97 -12.81 -19.57
N ALA A 307 9.92 -13.23 -20.30
CA ALA A 307 8.56 -13.33 -19.76
C ALA A 307 8.46 -14.31 -18.59
N TRP A 308 9.08 -15.47 -18.71
CA TRP A 308 9.10 -16.46 -17.64
C TRP A 308 9.92 -15.98 -16.42
N PHE A 309 11.09 -15.39 -16.65
CA PHE A 309 11.88 -14.73 -15.61
C PHE A 309 11.03 -13.72 -14.82
N SER A 310 10.41 -12.77 -15.51
CA SER A 310 9.59 -11.73 -14.89
C SER A 310 8.39 -12.31 -14.12
N HIS A 311 7.71 -13.33 -14.66
CA HIS A 311 6.59 -13.99 -13.96
C HIS A 311 6.99 -14.53 -12.57
N LEU A 312 8.17 -15.17 -12.48
CA LEU A 312 8.68 -15.68 -11.22
C LEU A 312 9.09 -14.55 -10.28
N THR A 313 9.71 -13.49 -10.80
CA THR A 313 10.08 -12.29 -10.04
C THR A 313 8.86 -11.58 -9.45
N PHE A 314 7.77 -11.40 -10.20
CA PHE A 314 6.55 -10.77 -9.66
C PHE A 314 5.89 -11.59 -8.56
N ARG A 315 5.98 -12.93 -8.66
CA ARG A 315 5.54 -13.81 -7.58
C ARG A 315 6.38 -13.59 -6.32
N LEU A 316 7.71 -13.53 -6.46
CA LEU A 316 8.62 -13.24 -5.34
C LEU A 316 8.28 -11.89 -4.68
N MET A 317 8.10 -10.84 -5.48
CA MET A 317 7.74 -9.50 -5.03
C MET A 317 6.42 -9.47 -4.26
N SER A 318 5.39 -10.17 -4.75
CA SER A 318 4.08 -10.25 -4.07
C SER A 318 4.16 -11.07 -2.77
N MET A 319 4.95 -12.15 -2.75
CA MET A 319 5.22 -12.93 -1.54
C MET A 319 5.93 -12.09 -0.46
N MET A 320 6.97 -11.34 -0.84
CA MET A 320 7.68 -10.45 0.09
C MET A 320 6.75 -9.41 0.70
N ARG A 321 5.93 -8.75 -0.14
CA ARG A 321 4.92 -7.78 0.32
C ARG A 321 3.96 -8.41 1.34
N GLY A 322 3.43 -9.60 1.04
CA GLY A 322 2.51 -10.31 1.92
C GLY A 322 3.13 -10.70 3.27
N GLN A 323 4.37 -11.21 3.24
CA GLN A 323 5.12 -11.59 4.44
C GLN A 323 5.37 -10.38 5.36
N LEU A 324 5.85 -9.27 4.79
CA LEU A 324 6.18 -8.06 5.55
C LEU A 324 4.94 -7.40 6.17
N ILE A 325 3.86 -7.25 5.41
CA ILE A 325 2.62 -6.66 5.96
C ILE A 325 2.07 -7.52 7.10
N SER A 326 2.11 -8.84 6.94
CA SER A 326 1.57 -9.75 7.95
C SER A 326 2.37 -9.73 9.27
N ILE A 327 3.70 -9.70 9.20
CA ILE A 327 4.54 -9.65 10.41
C ILE A 327 4.47 -8.28 11.11
N ILE A 328 4.42 -7.18 10.35
CA ILE A 328 4.25 -5.82 10.90
C ILE A 328 2.91 -5.72 11.63
N TYR A 329 1.82 -6.21 11.02
CA TYR A 329 0.49 -6.18 11.64
C TYR A 329 0.41 -7.05 12.89
N SER A 330 1.03 -8.24 12.85
CA SER A 330 1.07 -9.14 14.02
C SER A 330 1.86 -8.52 15.17
N LYS A 331 2.98 -7.85 14.87
CA LYS A 331 3.75 -7.11 15.87
C LYS A 331 2.95 -5.94 16.45
N LEU A 332 2.26 -5.15 15.60
CA LEU A 332 1.44 -4.01 16.02
C LEU A 332 0.45 -4.39 17.11
N LEU A 333 -0.22 -5.53 16.96
CA LEU A 333 -1.18 -6.03 17.95
C LEU A 333 -0.55 -6.41 19.30
N THR A 334 0.78 -6.45 19.40
CA THR A 334 1.55 -6.80 20.63
C THR A 334 2.39 -5.65 21.20
N LEU A 335 2.46 -4.50 20.54
CA LEU A 335 3.29 -3.37 20.99
C LEU A 335 2.77 -2.69 22.26
N GLU A 336 3.68 -2.09 23.03
CA GLU A 336 3.30 -1.15 24.09
C GLU A 336 2.74 0.16 23.51
N VAL A 337 1.73 0.73 24.18
CA VAL A 337 0.96 1.89 23.67
C VAL A 337 1.80 3.19 23.63
N THR A 338 2.87 3.28 24.42
CA THR A 338 3.66 4.51 24.63
C THR A 338 4.75 4.75 23.60
N ASN A 339 5.17 3.73 22.86
CA ASN A 339 6.47 3.77 22.17
C ASN A 339 6.39 4.21 20.69
N VAL A 340 5.21 4.36 20.09
CA VAL A 340 5.10 4.57 18.63
C VAL A 340 4.07 5.62 18.25
N SER A 341 4.46 6.57 17.40
CA SER A 341 3.51 7.43 16.69
C SER A 341 2.86 6.67 15.52
N GLY A 342 1.53 6.66 15.43
CA GLY A 342 0.79 5.94 14.38
C GLY A 342 1.21 6.31 12.94
N SER A 343 1.78 7.50 12.74
CA SER A 343 2.35 7.96 11.47
C SER A 343 3.60 7.18 11.03
N SER A 344 4.42 6.73 11.98
CA SER A 344 5.63 5.93 11.70
C SER A 344 5.25 4.55 11.17
N ALA A 345 4.29 3.89 11.81
CA ALA A 345 3.80 2.58 11.42
C ALA A 345 3.13 2.60 10.02
N MET A 346 2.40 3.67 9.70
CA MET A 346 1.85 3.88 8.37
C MET A 346 2.92 4.08 7.29
N THR A 347 4.02 4.75 7.62
CA THR A 347 5.16 4.92 6.71
C THR A 347 5.82 3.56 6.42
N LEU A 348 5.97 2.70 7.45
CA LEU A 348 6.50 1.35 7.26
C LEU A 348 5.68 0.55 6.24
N MET A 349 4.35 0.56 6.39
CA MET A 349 3.46 -0.22 5.53
C MET A 349 3.26 0.41 4.14
N GLY A 350 3.10 1.74 4.08
CA GLY A 350 2.73 2.47 2.86
C GLY A 350 3.90 2.86 1.96
N THR A 351 5.12 3.03 2.50
CA THR A 351 6.29 3.40 1.70
C THR A 351 7.40 2.37 1.74
N ASP A 352 7.72 1.81 2.91
CA ASP A 352 8.90 0.94 3.06
C ASP A 352 8.66 -0.45 2.50
N VAL A 353 7.50 -1.07 2.78
CA VAL A 353 7.17 -2.40 2.24
C VAL A 353 7.11 -2.41 0.69
N PRO A 354 6.37 -1.49 0.02
CA PRO A 354 6.38 -1.44 -1.45
C PRO A 354 7.77 -1.24 -2.01
N ARG A 355 8.57 -0.33 -1.41
CA ARG A 355 9.95 -0.10 -1.84
C ARG A 355 10.78 -1.37 -1.75
N ILE A 356 10.73 -2.10 -0.64
CA ILE A 356 11.43 -3.39 -0.50
C ILE A 356 10.99 -4.37 -1.58
N ALA A 357 9.67 -4.57 -1.75
CA ALA A 357 9.13 -5.53 -2.71
C ALA A 357 9.57 -5.21 -4.16
N GLU A 358 9.55 -3.93 -4.53
CA GLU A 358 9.90 -3.43 -5.88
C GLU A 358 11.40 -3.43 -6.18
N THR A 359 12.26 -3.40 -5.17
CA THR A 359 13.69 -3.10 -5.38
C THR A 359 14.64 -4.19 -4.89
N PHE A 360 14.29 -4.90 -3.82
CA PHE A 360 15.20 -5.86 -3.20
C PHE A 360 15.48 -7.08 -4.09
N TYR A 361 14.55 -7.44 -4.97
CA TYR A 361 14.79 -8.52 -5.94
C TYR A 361 15.94 -8.19 -6.90
N MET A 362 16.20 -6.91 -7.21
CA MET A 362 17.29 -6.51 -8.12
C MET A 362 18.64 -6.96 -7.54
N LEU A 363 18.83 -6.78 -6.24
CA LEU A 363 20.04 -7.24 -5.53
C LEU A 363 20.15 -8.77 -5.52
N LEU A 364 19.06 -9.48 -5.26
CA LEU A 364 19.07 -10.94 -5.12
C LEU A 364 19.25 -11.69 -6.43
N VAL A 365 18.73 -11.13 -7.53
CA VAL A 365 18.51 -11.88 -8.77
C VAL A 365 19.26 -11.30 -9.96
N ASN A 366 19.40 -9.97 -10.06
CA ASN A 366 20.00 -9.34 -11.25
C ASN A 366 21.53 -9.25 -11.16
N VAL A 367 22.07 -8.93 -9.97
CA VAL A 367 23.50 -8.62 -9.81
C VAL A 367 24.42 -9.75 -10.29
N VAL A 368 24.20 -10.99 -9.85
CA VAL A 368 25.11 -12.10 -10.21
C VAL A 368 25.09 -12.38 -11.72
N PRO A 369 23.93 -12.57 -12.38
CA PRO A 369 23.89 -12.75 -13.83
C PRO A 369 24.44 -11.55 -14.62
N ASP A 370 24.17 -10.32 -14.18
CA ASP A 370 24.63 -9.11 -14.88
C ASP A 370 26.17 -8.97 -14.78
N VAL A 371 26.79 -9.34 -13.64
CA VAL A 371 28.26 -9.42 -13.50
C VAL A 371 28.85 -10.48 -14.41
N VAL A 372 28.23 -11.66 -14.49
CA VAL A 372 28.67 -12.73 -15.39
C VAL A 372 28.56 -12.28 -16.85
N GLN A 373 27.44 -11.65 -17.23
CA GLN A 373 27.23 -11.10 -18.57
C GLN A 373 28.29 -10.04 -18.91
N LEU A 374 28.57 -9.13 -17.99
CA LEU A 374 29.60 -8.09 -18.15
C LEU A 374 30.98 -8.71 -18.36
N GLY A 375 31.36 -9.69 -17.54
CA GLY A 375 32.64 -10.39 -17.66
C GLY A 375 32.81 -11.09 -19.01
N ILE A 376 31.77 -11.78 -19.49
CA ILE A 376 31.79 -12.43 -20.80
C ILE A 376 31.86 -11.38 -21.91
N ALA A 377 31.04 -10.33 -21.87
CA ALA A 377 31.00 -9.33 -22.92
C ALA A 377 32.31 -8.50 -23.01
N ILE A 378 32.98 -8.23 -21.88
CA ILE A 378 34.32 -7.63 -21.87
C ILE A 378 35.33 -8.58 -22.50
N TYR A 379 35.28 -9.87 -22.18
CA TYR A 379 36.13 -10.87 -22.81
C TYR A 379 35.92 -10.92 -24.34
N LEU A 380 34.67 -10.88 -24.81
CA LEU A 380 34.36 -10.85 -26.24
C LEU A 380 34.94 -9.60 -26.91
N LEU A 381 34.76 -8.43 -26.30
CA LEU A 381 35.31 -7.17 -26.79
C LEU A 381 36.84 -7.21 -26.85
N TYR A 382 37.51 -7.77 -25.83
CA TYR A 382 38.95 -7.99 -25.84
C TYR A 382 39.39 -8.89 -27.00
N THR A 383 38.69 -10.00 -27.26
CA THR A 383 39.03 -10.90 -28.37
C THR A 383 38.80 -10.30 -29.75
N GLN A 384 37.84 -9.38 -29.89
CA GLN A 384 37.54 -8.72 -31.17
C GLN A 384 38.50 -7.55 -31.46
N ILE A 385 38.97 -6.85 -30.42
CA ILE A 385 39.83 -5.65 -30.54
C ILE A 385 41.33 -5.99 -30.41
N GLY A 386 41.69 -7.16 -29.86
CA GLY A 386 43.07 -7.52 -29.50
C GLY A 386 44.05 -7.78 -30.67
N ALA A 387 45.19 -7.06 -30.61
CA ALA A 387 46.46 -7.20 -31.36
C ALA A 387 46.47 -6.93 -32.88
N GLY A 388 45.51 -6.18 -33.41
CA GLY A 388 45.58 -5.62 -34.77
C GLY A 388 45.84 -4.11 -34.74
N THR A 389 47.07 -3.67 -34.96
CA THR A 389 47.42 -2.27 -35.27
C THR A 389 47.16 -1.88 -36.73
N GLU A 390 46.51 -2.76 -37.50
CA GLU A 390 46.08 -2.52 -38.87
C GLU A 390 44.56 -2.26 -38.90
N GLY A 391 44.12 -1.35 -39.77
CA GLY A 391 42.82 -0.66 -39.70
C GLY A 391 41.57 -1.49 -39.38
N MET A 392 40.64 -0.89 -38.66
CA MET A 392 39.36 -1.50 -38.26
C MET A 392 38.44 -1.69 -39.47
N SER A 393 38.07 -2.94 -39.77
CA SER A 393 37.10 -3.29 -40.84
C SER A 393 35.66 -2.92 -40.45
N VAL A 394 34.77 -2.79 -41.43
CA VAL A 394 33.33 -2.51 -41.22
C VAL A 394 32.68 -3.58 -40.33
N SER A 395 33.05 -4.85 -40.53
CA SER A 395 32.54 -5.95 -39.72
C SER A 395 33.01 -5.86 -38.26
N GLN A 396 34.28 -5.51 -38.00
CA GLN A 396 34.82 -5.34 -36.65
C GLN A 396 34.22 -4.11 -35.94
N ALA A 397 34.00 -3.00 -36.66
CA ALA A 397 33.40 -1.80 -36.09
C ALA A 397 31.94 -2.04 -35.64
N ILE A 398 31.13 -2.67 -36.48
CA ILE A 398 29.70 -2.94 -36.19
C ILE A 398 29.55 -3.97 -35.08
N THR A 399 30.39 -4.99 -35.05
CA THR A 399 30.39 -6.00 -33.98
C THR A 399 30.85 -5.43 -32.64
N SER A 400 31.88 -4.57 -32.65
CA SER A 400 32.31 -3.84 -31.46
C SER A 400 31.20 -2.93 -30.92
N LEU A 401 30.46 -2.24 -31.80
CA LEU A 401 29.30 -1.42 -31.42
C LEU A 401 28.18 -2.27 -30.81
N ALA A 402 27.88 -3.42 -31.41
CA ALA A 402 26.90 -4.38 -30.87
C ALA A 402 27.31 -4.92 -29.49
N ALA A 403 28.60 -5.23 -29.30
CA ALA A 403 29.14 -5.67 -28.02
C ALA A 403 29.10 -4.56 -26.96
N LEU A 404 29.39 -3.31 -27.34
CA LEU A 404 29.28 -2.14 -26.46
C LEU A 404 27.83 -1.89 -26.02
N ASN A 405 26.85 -2.00 -26.92
CA ASN A 405 25.43 -1.88 -26.58
C ASN A 405 24.98 -3.03 -25.64
N LEU A 406 25.53 -4.23 -25.82
CA LEU A 406 25.29 -5.37 -24.92
C LEU A 406 25.91 -5.16 -23.52
N LEU A 407 27.01 -4.39 -23.42
CA LEU A 407 27.66 -4.02 -22.16
C LEU A 407 26.97 -2.86 -21.44
N ALA A 408 26.36 -1.94 -22.18
CA ALA A 408 25.75 -0.74 -21.63
C ALA A 408 24.59 -1.07 -20.67
N THR A 409 23.72 -2.01 -21.03
CA THR A 409 22.53 -2.33 -20.25
C THR A 409 22.81 -3.02 -18.91
N PRO A 410 23.68 -4.06 -18.80
CA PRO A 410 24.05 -4.65 -17.51
C PRO A 410 24.84 -3.66 -16.63
N LEU A 411 25.67 -2.79 -17.23
CA LEU A 411 26.40 -1.78 -16.49
C LEU A 411 25.46 -0.76 -15.84
N ALA A 412 24.50 -0.22 -16.61
CA ALA A 412 23.48 0.69 -16.08
C ALA A 412 22.59 0.03 -15.03
N SER A 413 22.20 -1.23 -15.25
CA SER A 413 21.46 -2.06 -14.28
C SER A 413 22.23 -2.20 -12.96
N LEU A 414 23.54 -2.48 -13.02
CA LEU A 414 24.38 -2.66 -11.84
C LEU A 414 24.58 -1.35 -11.07
N LEU A 415 24.86 -0.26 -11.79
CA LEU A 415 25.02 1.08 -11.22
C LEU A 415 23.75 1.58 -10.52
N SER A 416 22.57 1.24 -11.04
CA SER A 416 21.28 1.59 -10.43
C SER A 416 20.87 0.63 -9.30
N SER A 417 21.17 -0.67 -9.43
CA SER A 417 20.78 -1.69 -8.44
C SER A 417 21.46 -1.52 -7.09
N ILE A 418 22.70 -0.99 -7.06
CA ILE A 418 23.45 -0.82 -5.81
C ILE A 418 22.79 0.22 -4.88
N PRO A 419 22.63 1.52 -5.26
CA PRO A 419 22.01 2.51 -4.38
C PRO A 419 20.57 2.14 -3.98
N VAL A 420 19.82 1.58 -4.93
CA VAL A 420 18.44 1.15 -4.74
C VAL A 420 18.35 -0.02 -3.76
N GLY A 421 19.26 -1.00 -3.87
CA GLY A 421 19.38 -2.10 -2.91
C GLY A 421 19.77 -1.63 -1.51
N TRP A 422 20.67 -0.65 -1.40
CA TRP A 422 21.00 -0.01 -0.12
C TRP A 422 19.81 0.70 0.51
N ALA A 423 19.01 1.41 -0.29
CA ALA A 423 17.77 2.03 0.20
C ALA A 423 16.77 0.97 0.71
N ALA A 424 16.67 -0.18 0.04
CA ALA A 424 15.84 -1.31 0.49
C ALA A 424 16.33 -1.89 1.83
N LEU A 425 17.65 -2.06 2.01
CA LEU A 425 18.23 -2.47 3.29
C LEU A 425 17.93 -1.47 4.41
N GLY A 426 17.98 -0.16 4.12
CA GLY A 426 17.56 0.86 5.08
C GLY A 426 16.07 0.80 5.47
N CYS A 427 15.20 0.35 4.56
CA CYS A 427 13.79 0.05 4.86
C CYS A 427 13.66 -1.19 5.75
N PHE A 428 14.41 -2.25 5.46
CA PHE A 428 14.47 -3.44 6.32
C PHE A 428 14.93 -3.11 7.73
N ASP A 429 15.92 -2.22 7.88
CA ASP A 429 16.41 -1.79 9.20
C ASP A 429 15.35 -1.01 9.98
N ARG A 430 14.56 -0.16 9.32
CA ARG A 430 13.43 0.55 9.95
C ARG A 430 12.36 -0.42 10.42
N ILE A 431 11.98 -1.40 9.58
CA ILE A 431 11.03 -2.45 9.98
C ILE A 431 11.62 -3.33 11.09
N GLN A 432 12.91 -3.68 11.02
CA GLN A 432 13.56 -4.50 12.04
C GLN A 432 13.60 -3.78 13.40
N LYS A 433 13.88 -2.47 13.41
CA LYS A 433 13.79 -1.65 14.63
C LYS A 433 12.37 -1.69 15.23
N PHE A 434 11.35 -1.53 14.39
CA PHE A 434 9.95 -1.65 14.80
C PHE A 434 9.60 -3.05 15.34
N LEU A 435 10.11 -4.12 14.72
CA LEU A 435 9.92 -5.49 15.23
C LEU A 435 10.65 -5.74 16.57
N ALA A 436 11.75 -5.04 16.80
CA ALA A 436 12.57 -5.13 18.02
C ALA A 436 12.06 -4.24 19.17
N GLU A 437 11.08 -3.36 18.92
CA GLU A 437 10.41 -2.61 19.99
C GLU A 437 9.80 -3.57 21.02
N GLN A 438 9.76 -3.15 22.27
CA GLN A 438 9.24 -3.99 23.35
C GLN A 438 7.77 -4.34 23.09
N SER A 439 7.50 -5.64 23.13
CA SER A 439 6.13 -6.16 23.16
C SER A 439 5.63 -6.06 24.59
N ARG A 440 4.35 -5.73 24.74
CA ARG A 440 3.66 -5.73 26.03
C ARG A 440 3.81 -7.11 26.69
N GLU A 441 4.30 -7.12 27.92
CA GLU A 441 4.24 -8.30 28.78
C GLU A 441 2.99 -8.24 29.67
N ASP A 442 2.13 -9.26 29.63
CA ASP A 442 0.98 -9.33 30.55
C ASP A 442 1.44 -9.87 31.90
N TYR A 443 1.70 -8.94 32.84
CA TYR A 443 2.21 -9.21 34.18
C TYR A 443 1.15 -9.72 35.17
N ARG A 444 -0.11 -9.81 34.76
CA ARG A 444 -1.21 -10.21 35.65
C ARG A 444 -1.16 -11.71 35.91
N LYS A 445 -1.18 -12.10 37.18
CA LYS A 445 -1.29 -13.51 37.59
C LYS A 445 -2.74 -13.97 37.45
N ASN A 446 -3.02 -14.78 36.44
CA ASN A 446 -4.38 -15.31 36.21
C ASN A 446 -4.52 -16.73 36.79
N SER A 447 -5.23 -16.84 37.92
CA SER A 447 -5.50 -18.10 38.61
C SER A 447 -6.37 -19.07 37.79
N ALA A 448 -7.15 -18.57 36.83
CA ALA A 448 -8.01 -19.39 35.98
C ALA A 448 -7.25 -20.08 34.84
N ARG A 449 -6.16 -19.48 34.33
CA ARG A 449 -5.30 -20.10 33.30
C ARG A 449 -4.41 -21.23 33.86
N SER A 450 -3.89 -21.07 35.08
CA SER A 450 -3.04 -22.08 35.73
C SER A 450 -3.80 -23.37 36.09
N PHE A 451 -5.11 -23.29 36.32
CA PHE A 451 -5.98 -24.47 36.50
C PHE A 451 -6.25 -25.22 35.19
N ALA A 452 -6.30 -24.55 34.04
CA ALA A 452 -6.51 -25.19 32.73
C ALA A 452 -5.24 -25.88 32.20
N GLU A 453 -4.05 -25.32 32.45
CA GLU A 453 -2.77 -25.93 32.03
C GLU A 453 -2.34 -27.13 32.90
N SER A 454 -2.80 -27.21 34.15
CA SER A 454 -2.49 -28.35 35.04
C SER A 454 -3.35 -29.59 34.79
N SER A 455 -4.49 -29.45 34.12
CA SER A 455 -5.36 -30.58 33.74
C SER A 455 -4.89 -31.37 32.51
N ASP A 456 -3.90 -30.88 31.75
CA ASP A 456 -3.39 -31.54 30.53
C ASP A 456 -2.12 -32.38 30.76
N SER A 457 -1.70 -32.60 32.02
CA SER A 457 -0.63 -33.54 32.35
C SER A 457 -1.18 -34.92 32.72
N THR A 458 -0.68 -35.94 32.02
CA THR A 458 -1.06 -37.37 32.10
C THR A 458 -1.17 -37.93 33.52
N PRO A 459 -2.09 -38.90 33.79
CA PRO A 459 -2.27 -39.46 35.11
C PRO A 459 -1.18 -40.50 35.40
N SER A 460 -0.13 -40.13 36.12
CA SER A 460 0.77 -41.10 36.74
C SER A 460 0.28 -41.43 38.15
N SER A 461 -0.12 -42.69 38.31
CA SER A 461 -0.52 -43.32 39.55
C SER A 461 0.57 -43.29 40.63
N SER A 462 0.31 -42.62 41.75
CA SER A 462 0.75 -43.10 43.08
C SER A 462 0.05 -42.33 44.21
N ALA A 463 -0.78 -43.07 44.95
CA ALA A 463 -1.03 -42.98 46.38
C ALA A 463 -1.22 -41.60 47.06
N PHE A 464 -2.49 -41.24 47.25
CA PHE A 464 -3.11 -40.97 48.56
C PHE A 464 -2.20 -40.48 49.69
N GLU A 465 -2.17 -39.16 49.92
CA GLU A 465 -2.07 -38.59 51.27
C GLU A 465 -3.18 -37.55 51.45
N LEU A 466 -4.11 -37.87 52.35
CA LEU A 466 -5.03 -36.91 52.95
C LEU A 466 -4.22 -35.94 53.82
N GLN A 467 -4.11 -34.68 53.36
CA GLN A 467 -4.02 -33.56 54.28
C GLN A 467 -5.19 -32.62 54.02
N SER A 468 -6.06 -32.54 55.01
CA SER A 468 -7.13 -31.58 55.16
C SER A 468 -6.58 -30.15 55.02
N ARG A 469 -6.69 -29.56 53.83
CA ARG A 469 -6.74 -28.11 53.68
C ARG A 469 -8.19 -27.73 53.50
N SER A 470 -8.72 -27.10 54.54
CA SER A 470 -9.97 -26.35 54.56
C SER A 470 -10.27 -25.73 53.20
N ALA A 471 -11.43 -26.08 52.64
CA ALA A 471 -11.98 -25.45 51.46
C ALA A 471 -12.29 -23.98 51.75
N SER A 472 -11.30 -23.10 51.55
CA SER A 472 -11.56 -21.72 51.14
C SER A 472 -11.70 -21.77 49.62
N HIS A 473 -12.91 -21.57 49.12
CA HIS A 473 -13.11 -21.22 47.70
C HIS A 473 -12.09 -20.11 47.34
N PRO A 474 -11.36 -20.19 46.22
CA PRO A 474 -10.53 -19.07 45.80
C PRO A 474 -11.47 -17.87 45.64
N GLU A 475 -11.24 -16.82 46.43
CA GLU A 475 -12.00 -15.57 46.35
C GLU A 475 -11.93 -15.07 44.90
N SER A 476 -13.05 -15.19 44.18
CA SER A 476 -13.22 -14.58 42.86
C SER A 476 -13.13 -13.07 43.02
N GLY A 477 -12.19 -12.43 42.34
CA GLY A 477 -11.93 -11.00 42.47
C GLY A 477 -10.66 -10.52 41.76
N ILE A 478 -10.37 -9.23 41.97
CA ILE A 478 -9.15 -8.53 41.56
C ILE A 478 -8.36 -8.19 42.83
N VAL A 479 -7.10 -8.58 42.91
CA VAL A 479 -6.24 -8.22 44.04
C VAL A 479 -4.97 -7.55 43.53
N VAL A 480 -4.74 -6.32 43.99
CA VAL A 480 -3.54 -5.52 43.75
C VAL A 480 -2.77 -5.40 45.06
N GLN A 481 -1.49 -5.76 45.07
CA GLN A 481 -0.61 -5.68 46.24
C GLN A 481 0.59 -4.78 45.93
N SER A 482 0.72 -3.68 46.69
CA SER A 482 1.79 -2.67 46.58
C SER A 482 2.07 -2.24 45.13
N GLY A 483 1.00 -1.99 44.38
CA GLY A 483 1.04 -1.64 42.97
C GLY A 483 1.47 -0.19 42.73
N THR A 484 2.57 0.01 42.00
CA THR A 484 2.98 1.32 41.48
C THR A 484 2.97 1.24 39.96
N PHE A 485 2.35 2.19 39.27
CA PHE A 485 2.12 2.14 37.82
C PHE A 485 2.47 3.47 37.11
N GLY A 486 3.08 3.36 35.93
CA GLY A 486 3.49 4.49 35.09
C GLY A 486 3.59 4.16 33.61
N TRP A 487 3.76 5.20 32.79
CA TRP A 487 3.82 5.12 31.32
C TRP A 487 5.24 5.26 30.74
N SER A 488 6.24 5.63 31.54
CA SER A 488 7.64 5.68 31.11
C SER A 488 8.58 5.46 32.29
N ASP A 489 9.80 5.02 32.02
CA ASP A 489 10.87 4.92 33.02
C ASP A 489 11.25 6.28 33.63
N SER A 490 11.00 7.36 32.88
CA SER A 490 11.21 8.75 33.33
C SER A 490 10.09 9.28 34.22
N ASN A 491 8.87 8.74 34.11
CA ASN A 491 7.72 9.11 34.92
C ASN A 491 7.00 7.86 35.47
N PRO A 492 7.71 7.05 36.28
CA PRO A 492 7.26 5.70 36.65
C PRO A 492 6.09 5.69 37.66
N ASN A 493 5.79 6.83 38.29
CA ASN A 493 5.01 6.86 39.52
C ASN A 493 3.78 7.79 39.40
N ILE A 494 2.90 7.54 38.42
CA ILE A 494 1.62 8.26 38.34
C ILE A 494 0.65 7.73 39.39
N VAL A 495 0.63 6.42 39.60
CA VAL A 495 -0.14 5.74 40.65
C VAL A 495 0.87 5.03 41.57
N LYS A 496 0.77 5.21 42.89
CA LYS A 496 1.82 4.77 43.85
C LYS A 496 1.25 3.95 45.00
N ASP A 497 1.94 2.85 45.33
CA ASP A 497 1.69 2.01 46.51
C ASP A 497 0.20 1.68 46.73
N VAL A 498 -0.45 1.24 45.66
CA VAL A 498 -1.87 0.88 45.68
C VAL A 498 -2.02 -0.58 46.11
N SER A 499 -2.69 -0.78 47.25
CA SER A 499 -3.08 -2.12 47.72
C SER A 499 -4.59 -2.17 47.89
N THR A 500 -5.28 -2.95 47.04
CA THR A 500 -6.74 -3.07 47.07
C THR A 500 -7.18 -4.46 46.63
N GLY A 501 -8.24 -4.97 47.27
CA GLY A 501 -8.89 -6.23 46.93
C GLY A 501 -10.35 -5.97 46.60
N ILE A 502 -10.76 -6.33 45.39
CA ILE A 502 -12.14 -6.26 44.91
C ILE A 502 -12.66 -7.70 44.87
N GLY A 503 -13.41 -8.10 45.89
CA GLY A 503 -14.07 -9.40 45.95
C GLY A 503 -15.27 -9.50 45.01
N SER A 504 -15.79 -10.71 44.78
CA SER A 504 -16.93 -10.99 43.89
C SER A 504 -18.28 -10.47 44.40
N ASP A 505 -18.32 -10.11 45.67
CA ASP A 505 -19.44 -9.48 46.38
C ASP A 505 -19.64 -8.03 45.95
N ALA A 506 -18.57 -7.29 45.61
CA ALA A 506 -18.66 -5.94 45.06
C ALA A 506 -19.02 -5.99 43.57
N LYS A 507 -20.28 -5.72 43.20
CA LYS A 507 -20.73 -5.74 41.79
C LYS A 507 -20.47 -4.40 41.10
N LEU A 508 -20.70 -3.29 41.77
CA LEU A 508 -20.41 -1.94 41.27
C LEU A 508 -19.32 -1.25 42.11
N VAL A 509 -18.16 -1.05 41.51
CA VAL A 509 -17.02 -0.32 42.10
C VAL A 509 -16.90 1.05 41.45
N ILE A 510 -16.87 2.13 42.24
CA ILE A 510 -16.66 3.49 41.72
C ILE A 510 -15.28 4.02 42.11
N LEU A 511 -14.53 4.48 41.11
CA LEU A 511 -13.24 5.13 41.28
C LEU A 511 -13.40 6.66 41.16
N VAL A 512 -13.02 7.40 42.21
CA VAL A 512 -13.16 8.87 42.29
C VAL A 512 -11.84 9.54 42.65
N GLY A 513 -11.65 10.79 42.22
CA GLY A 513 -10.48 11.61 42.54
C GLY A 513 -10.30 12.80 41.61
N PRO A 514 -9.39 13.74 41.92
CA PRO A 514 -9.17 14.96 41.14
C PRO A 514 -8.67 14.67 39.71
N VAL A 515 -8.78 15.63 38.78
CA VAL A 515 -8.31 15.44 37.40
C VAL A 515 -6.79 15.23 37.41
N GLY A 516 -6.30 14.26 36.61
CA GLY A 516 -4.87 13.94 36.54
C GLY A 516 -4.33 13.05 37.66
N CYS A 517 -5.15 12.58 38.61
CA CYS A 517 -4.69 11.71 39.72
C CYS A 517 -4.38 10.24 39.34
N GLY A 518 -4.40 9.89 38.05
CA GLY A 518 -4.08 8.53 37.61
C GLY A 518 -5.24 7.54 37.53
N LYS A 519 -6.51 7.97 37.60
CA LYS A 519 -7.70 7.08 37.46
C LYS A 519 -7.64 6.17 36.22
N SER A 520 -7.45 6.77 35.04
CA SER A 520 -7.37 6.02 33.77
C SER A 520 -6.12 5.14 33.72
N THR A 521 -5.01 5.59 34.33
CA THR A 521 -3.78 4.78 34.48
C THR A 521 -4.03 3.54 35.33
N LEU A 522 -4.77 3.65 36.44
CA LEU A 522 -5.13 2.50 37.28
C LEU A 522 -6.02 1.50 36.53
N LEU A 523 -7.02 1.96 35.77
CA LEU A 523 -7.85 1.05 34.95
C LEU A 523 -7.01 0.33 33.87
N LYS A 524 -6.13 1.07 33.18
CA LYS A 524 -5.21 0.50 32.19
C LYS A 524 -4.19 -0.45 32.82
N ALA A 525 -3.78 -0.21 34.07
CA ALA A 525 -2.94 -1.14 34.83
C ALA A 525 -3.67 -2.45 35.15
N LEU A 526 -4.96 -2.41 35.50
CA LEU A 526 -5.79 -3.61 35.71
C LEU A 526 -5.99 -4.42 34.43
N LEU A 527 -5.96 -3.76 33.27
CA LEU A 527 -5.96 -4.42 31.95
C LEU A 527 -4.60 -5.02 31.56
N GLY A 528 -3.53 -4.66 32.28
CA GLY A 528 -2.18 -5.09 31.99
C GLY A 528 -1.45 -4.22 30.95
N GLU A 529 -1.91 -3.00 30.68
CA GLU A 529 -1.41 -2.14 29.58
C GLU A 529 -0.33 -1.12 30.00
N THR A 530 -0.05 -0.96 31.30
CA THR A 530 0.97 0.01 31.77
C THR A 530 2.38 -0.61 31.73
N PRO A 531 3.37 0.04 31.09
CA PRO A 531 4.71 -0.53 30.90
C PRO A 531 5.59 -0.53 32.16
N SER A 532 5.48 0.48 33.04
CA SER A 532 6.28 0.56 34.27
C SER A 532 5.45 0.10 35.46
N GLN A 533 5.93 -0.92 36.16
CA GLN A 533 5.23 -1.46 37.33
C GLN A 533 6.16 -1.97 38.44
N GLU A 534 5.73 -1.73 39.68
CA GLU A 534 6.13 -2.49 40.87
C GLU A 534 4.89 -3.12 41.54
N GLY A 535 5.05 -4.24 42.26
CA GLY A 535 3.95 -4.96 42.93
C GLY A 535 3.29 -6.06 42.10
N THR A 536 2.22 -6.67 42.62
CA THR A 536 1.53 -7.79 41.94
C THR A 536 0.04 -7.54 41.72
N ILE A 537 -0.47 -7.91 40.54
CA ILE A 537 -1.89 -7.95 40.22
C ILE A 537 -2.30 -9.40 39.99
N SER A 538 -3.36 -9.84 40.66
CA SER A 538 -3.99 -11.13 40.41
C SER A 538 -5.46 -10.95 40.04
N ILE A 539 -5.87 -11.67 39.00
CA ILE A 539 -7.23 -11.67 38.46
C ILE A 539 -7.73 -13.11 38.32
N THR A 540 -9.03 -13.30 38.44
CA THR A 540 -9.67 -14.63 38.41
C THR A 540 -10.60 -14.85 37.21
N PHE A 541 -10.81 -13.82 36.37
CA PHE A 541 -11.63 -13.88 35.17
C PHE A 541 -10.80 -13.91 33.88
N ALA A 542 -11.40 -14.43 32.80
CA ALA A 542 -10.75 -14.63 31.50
C ALA A 542 -10.99 -13.47 30.51
N GLU A 543 -12.13 -12.78 30.58
CA GLU A 543 -12.55 -11.75 29.63
C GLU A 543 -12.85 -10.43 30.35
N ILE A 544 -12.49 -9.30 29.74
CA ILE A 544 -12.68 -7.96 30.30
C ILE A 544 -13.21 -7.02 29.22
N ALA A 545 -14.37 -6.43 29.42
CA ALA A 545 -14.82 -5.33 28.56
C ALA A 545 -14.19 -4.01 29.02
N TYR A 546 -13.79 -3.15 28.08
CA TYR A 546 -13.22 -1.84 28.37
C TYR A 546 -13.80 -0.76 27.45
N CYS A 547 -14.13 0.38 28.03
CA CYS A 547 -14.48 1.59 27.30
C CYS A 547 -13.49 2.68 27.72
N ASP A 548 -12.72 3.22 26.75
CA ASP A 548 -11.80 4.31 27.02
C ASP A 548 -12.55 5.65 27.19
N GLN A 549 -11.88 6.65 27.75
CA GLN A 549 -12.40 8.01 27.87
C GLN A 549 -12.66 8.62 26.49
N THR A 550 -11.75 8.39 25.54
CA THR A 550 -11.91 8.82 24.15
C THR A 550 -12.57 7.68 23.38
N PRO A 551 -13.78 7.86 22.84
CA PRO A 551 -14.48 6.79 22.15
C PRO A 551 -13.73 6.38 20.88
N TRP A 552 -13.53 5.08 20.73
CA TRP A 552 -12.98 4.50 19.50
C TRP A 552 -14.12 3.92 18.67
N ILE A 553 -14.27 4.44 17.46
CA ILE A 553 -15.34 4.08 16.52
C ILE A 553 -14.70 3.61 15.22
N ILE A 554 -15.19 2.49 14.72
CA ILE A 554 -14.78 1.80 13.50
C ILE A 554 -15.49 2.43 12.30
N ASN A 555 -14.81 2.53 11.16
CA ASN A 555 -15.45 2.97 9.93
C ASN A 555 -16.41 1.88 9.40
N GLY A 556 -17.70 2.04 9.66
CA GLY A 556 -18.75 1.07 9.33
C GLY A 556 -20.13 1.57 9.75
N SER A 557 -21.15 0.71 9.69
CA SER A 557 -22.47 1.10 10.18
C SER A 557 -22.47 1.22 11.71
N ILE A 558 -23.43 1.97 12.27
CA ILE A 558 -23.63 2.05 13.74
C ILE A 558 -23.83 0.64 14.33
N ARG A 559 -24.54 -0.23 13.60
CA ARG A 559 -24.73 -1.62 14.01
C ARG A 559 -23.40 -2.38 14.05
N ASP A 560 -22.57 -2.25 13.01
CA ASP A 560 -21.27 -2.92 12.95
C ASP A 560 -20.33 -2.42 14.05
N ASN A 561 -20.45 -1.15 14.45
CA ASN A 561 -19.72 -0.59 15.59
C ASN A 561 -20.15 -1.18 16.94
N ILE A 562 -21.44 -1.45 17.14
CA ILE A 562 -21.96 -2.01 18.40
C ILE A 562 -21.65 -3.51 18.49
N ILE A 563 -21.74 -4.24 17.38
CA ILE A 563 -21.61 -5.71 17.35
C ILE A 563 -20.16 -6.15 17.13
N VAL A 564 -19.43 -5.44 16.26
CA VAL A 564 -18.06 -5.71 15.79
C VAL A 564 -17.88 -7.10 15.16
N ASP A 565 -17.80 -8.15 15.97
CA ASP A 565 -17.60 -9.55 15.55
C ASP A 565 -18.53 -10.54 16.27
N ALA A 566 -19.45 -10.05 17.10
CA ALA A 566 -20.43 -10.89 17.80
C ALA A 566 -21.59 -11.32 16.88
N GLU A 567 -22.30 -12.40 17.25
CA GLU A 567 -23.51 -12.79 16.54
C GLU A 567 -24.64 -11.77 16.80
N PHE A 568 -25.39 -11.42 15.75
CA PHE A 568 -26.47 -10.45 15.87
C PHE A 568 -27.71 -11.06 16.53
N ASP A 569 -27.92 -10.75 17.80
CA ASP A 569 -29.19 -10.96 18.50
C ASP A 569 -30.02 -9.67 18.47
N GLN A 570 -31.14 -9.71 17.74
CA GLN A 570 -32.02 -8.57 17.57
C GLN A 570 -32.73 -8.14 18.88
N ALA A 571 -33.09 -9.08 19.75
CA ALA A 571 -33.78 -8.78 21.01
C ALA A 571 -32.81 -8.16 22.02
N TRP A 572 -31.61 -8.73 22.11
CA TRP A 572 -30.53 -8.18 22.92
C TRP A 572 -30.12 -6.78 22.44
N TYR A 573 -29.91 -6.61 21.13
CA TYR A 573 -29.55 -5.32 20.54
C TYR A 573 -30.59 -4.23 20.84
N ARG A 574 -31.88 -4.53 20.73
CA ARG A 574 -32.95 -3.58 21.07
C ARG A 574 -32.93 -3.18 22.55
N THR A 575 -32.69 -4.13 23.44
CA THR A 575 -32.59 -3.88 24.88
C THR A 575 -31.46 -2.90 25.21
N VAL A 576 -30.32 -3.04 24.51
CA VAL A 576 -29.14 -2.18 24.71
C VAL A 576 -29.34 -0.78 24.11
N VAL A 577 -29.98 -0.66 22.93
CA VAL A 577 -30.08 0.61 22.18
C VAL A 577 -31.16 1.57 22.72
N GLN A 578 -32.16 1.09 23.46
CA GLN A 578 -33.27 1.91 23.95
C GLN A 578 -32.92 2.88 25.11
N ALA A 579 -31.65 3.05 25.46
CA ALA A 579 -31.22 3.92 26.54
C ALA A 579 -30.67 5.25 26.00
N PHE A 580 -31.40 6.36 26.21
CA PHE A 580 -31.09 7.66 25.58
C PHE A 580 -30.62 8.76 26.55
N THR A 581 -30.68 8.54 27.88
CA THR A 581 -30.23 9.51 28.89
C THR A 581 -29.32 8.85 29.93
N GLU A 582 -28.39 9.61 30.51
CA GLU A 582 -27.43 9.12 31.54
C GLU A 582 -28.15 8.40 32.68
N GLU A 583 -29.25 8.95 33.20
CA GLU A 583 -30.06 8.34 34.26
C GLU A 583 -30.66 7.01 33.80
N THR A 584 -31.23 6.97 32.60
CA THR A 584 -31.85 5.75 32.06
C THR A 584 -30.80 4.67 31.81
N VAL A 585 -29.63 5.04 31.29
CA VAL A 585 -28.49 4.14 31.11
C VAL A 585 -28.04 3.62 32.47
N PHE A 586 -27.81 4.50 33.44
CA PHE A 586 -27.37 4.09 34.77
C PHE A 586 -28.37 3.15 35.43
N ARG A 587 -29.66 3.52 35.45
CA ARG A 587 -30.72 2.70 36.02
C ARG A 587 -30.88 1.35 35.32
N ARG A 588 -30.90 1.31 33.99
CA ARG A 588 -31.14 0.07 33.23
C ARG A 588 -29.91 -0.84 33.18
N VAL A 589 -28.69 -0.28 33.24
CA VAL A 589 -27.45 -1.04 33.02
C VAL A 589 -26.69 -1.30 34.33
N PHE A 590 -26.47 -0.25 35.13
CA PHE A 590 -25.56 -0.27 36.28
C PHE A 590 -26.24 -0.37 37.65
N SER A 591 -27.55 -0.13 37.75
CA SER A 591 -28.26 -0.23 39.03
C SER A 591 -28.35 -1.65 39.56
N ARG A 592 -28.83 -1.77 40.81
CA ARG A 592 -29.05 -3.06 41.47
C ARG A 592 -30.02 -3.99 40.72
N ASP A 593 -30.95 -3.43 39.97
CA ASP A 593 -31.89 -4.16 39.11
C ASP A 593 -31.50 -4.12 37.61
N GLY A 594 -30.32 -3.58 37.33
CA GLY A 594 -29.77 -3.34 36.02
C GLY A 594 -29.26 -4.60 35.32
N LEU A 595 -28.90 -4.43 34.06
CA LEU A 595 -28.49 -5.48 33.14
C LEU A 595 -27.24 -6.24 33.62
N PHE A 596 -26.21 -5.51 34.07
CA PHE A 596 -24.96 -6.14 34.50
C PHE A 596 -25.13 -6.95 35.79
N GLN A 597 -26.01 -6.51 36.68
CA GLN A 597 -26.35 -7.27 37.89
C GLN A 597 -27.08 -8.57 37.55
N LYS A 598 -28.04 -8.53 36.61
CA LYS A 598 -28.78 -9.72 36.13
C LYS A 598 -27.89 -10.75 35.44
N ILE A 599 -26.84 -10.30 34.76
CA ILE A 599 -25.87 -11.16 34.06
C ILE A 599 -24.72 -11.58 35.00
N GLY A 600 -24.62 -10.99 36.19
CA GLY A 600 -23.61 -11.30 37.19
C GLY A 600 -22.24 -10.64 36.94
N THR A 601 -22.17 -9.66 36.04
CA THR A 601 -20.96 -8.93 35.64
C THR A 601 -20.50 -7.97 36.75
N GLN A 602 -19.20 -7.97 37.05
CA GLN A 602 -18.57 -6.97 37.94
C GLN A 602 -18.14 -5.75 37.13
N VAL A 603 -18.44 -4.55 37.62
CA VAL A 603 -18.23 -3.27 36.93
C VAL A 603 -17.33 -2.36 37.76
N ILE A 604 -16.32 -1.77 37.12
CA ILE A 604 -15.51 -0.68 37.69
C ILE A 604 -15.73 0.57 36.85
N LEU A 605 -16.26 1.62 37.48
CA LEU A 605 -16.58 2.89 36.83
C LEU A 605 -15.73 4.02 37.42
N ALA A 606 -14.85 4.61 36.61
CA ALA A 606 -14.20 5.87 36.96
C ALA A 606 -15.10 7.04 36.56
N THR A 607 -15.54 7.84 37.54
CA THR A 607 -16.42 8.99 37.26
C THR A 607 -16.09 10.19 38.14
N HIS A 608 -16.37 11.37 37.63
CA HIS A 608 -16.36 12.63 38.38
C HIS A 608 -17.74 12.98 38.94
N SER A 609 -18.79 12.24 38.57
CA SER A 609 -20.16 12.45 39.07
C SER A 609 -20.30 11.90 40.48
N VAL A 610 -20.24 12.81 41.45
CA VAL A 610 -20.34 12.47 42.88
C VAL A 610 -21.74 11.97 43.26
N LYS A 611 -22.76 12.28 42.46
CA LYS A 611 -24.17 11.89 42.70
C LYS A 611 -24.39 10.37 42.74
N ARG A 612 -23.53 9.58 42.09
CA ARG A 612 -23.67 8.12 41.98
C ARG A 612 -22.93 7.32 43.05
N LEU A 613 -22.12 7.98 43.88
CA LEU A 613 -21.38 7.33 44.95
C LEU A 613 -22.26 6.48 45.91
N PRO A 614 -23.49 6.91 46.30
CA PRO A 614 -24.34 6.13 47.20
C PRO A 614 -24.78 4.76 46.65
N GLN A 615 -24.71 4.57 45.33
CA GLN A 615 -25.16 3.35 44.65
C GLN A 615 -24.02 2.33 44.49
N ALA A 616 -22.77 2.72 44.76
CA ALA A 616 -21.61 1.82 44.68
C ALA A 616 -21.54 0.86 45.86
N ASP A 617 -21.14 -0.39 45.59
CA ASP A 617 -20.85 -1.37 46.64
C ASP A 617 -19.47 -1.09 47.27
N LEU A 618 -18.52 -0.60 46.47
CA LEU A 618 -17.18 -0.21 46.90
C LEU A 618 -16.76 1.09 46.22
N ILE A 619 -16.24 2.04 46.99
CA ILE A 619 -15.66 3.29 46.46
C ILE A 619 -14.15 3.27 46.69
N LEU A 620 -13.40 3.65 45.67
CA LEU A 620 -11.94 3.84 45.73
C LEU A 620 -11.61 5.32 45.46
N ALA A 621 -11.07 6.02 46.46
CA ALA A 621 -10.73 7.44 46.35
C ALA A 621 -9.21 7.66 46.19
N LEU A 622 -8.80 8.25 45.07
CA LEU A 622 -7.41 8.61 44.76
C LEU A 622 -7.11 10.08 45.09
N ASN A 623 -5.96 10.38 45.71
CA ASN A 623 -5.46 11.75 45.86
C ASN A 623 -4.70 12.24 44.62
N ALA A 624 -4.36 13.54 44.60
CA ALA A 624 -3.53 14.14 43.55
C ALA A 624 -2.13 13.53 43.40
N ALA A 625 -1.64 12.79 44.40
CA ALA A 625 -0.36 12.09 44.37
C ALA A 625 -0.45 10.65 43.81
N GLY A 626 -1.65 10.19 43.42
CA GLY A 626 -1.88 8.87 42.83
C GLY A 626 -1.97 7.72 43.83
N GLN A 627 -2.28 8.00 45.10
CA GLN A 627 -2.42 7.01 46.16
C GLN A 627 -3.90 6.84 46.56
N ILE A 628 -4.30 5.63 46.95
CA ILE A 628 -5.63 5.40 47.54
C ILE A 628 -5.64 5.98 48.95
N VAL A 629 -6.50 6.96 49.17
CA VAL A 629 -6.68 7.60 50.49
C VAL A 629 -7.72 6.86 51.32
N GLN A 630 -8.80 6.43 50.67
CA GLN A 630 -9.96 5.81 51.31
C GLN A 630 -10.55 4.74 50.39
N GLN A 631 -10.97 3.63 51.00
CA GLN A 631 -11.73 2.58 50.34
C GLN A 631 -12.78 2.01 51.30
N GLY A 632 -13.98 1.70 50.81
CA GLY A 632 -15.11 1.24 51.63
C GLY A 632 -16.47 1.59 51.01
N SER A 633 -17.55 1.29 51.73
CA SER A 633 -18.92 1.63 51.31
C SER A 633 -19.21 3.12 51.51
N PHE A 634 -20.20 3.67 50.80
CA PHE A 634 -20.59 5.08 50.95
C PHE A 634 -20.98 5.42 52.41
N SER A 635 -21.69 4.52 53.10
CA SER A 635 -22.10 4.70 54.49
C SER A 635 -20.93 4.78 55.47
N GLU A 636 -19.83 4.07 55.20
CA GLU A 636 -18.62 4.09 56.05
C GLU A 636 -17.76 5.32 55.79
N LEU A 637 -17.75 5.80 54.54
CA LEU A 637 -16.88 6.87 54.09
C LEU A 637 -17.52 8.25 54.17
N ASN A 638 -18.85 8.37 54.31
CA ASN A 638 -19.54 9.66 54.46
C ASN A 638 -19.56 10.18 55.92
N VAL A 639 -18.39 10.16 56.57
CA VAL A 639 -18.21 10.62 57.97
C VAL A 639 -17.37 11.91 57.97
N ALA A 640 -17.68 12.85 58.88
CA ALA A 640 -16.98 14.13 58.97
C ALA A 640 -15.44 13.95 59.06
N GLY A 641 -14.69 14.65 58.20
CA GLY A 641 -13.22 14.58 58.12
C GLY A 641 -12.66 13.70 57.00
N THR A 642 -13.51 13.03 56.23
CA THR A 642 -13.11 12.19 55.08
C THR A 642 -13.13 12.95 53.74
N TYR A 643 -12.38 12.47 52.75
CA TYR A 643 -12.41 13.04 51.39
C TYR A 643 -13.80 12.93 50.77
N ILE A 644 -14.51 11.81 50.96
CA ILE A 644 -15.86 11.64 50.40
C ILE A 644 -16.87 12.61 51.03
N HIS A 645 -16.80 12.86 52.34
CA HIS A 645 -17.64 13.87 53.00
C HIS A 645 -17.37 15.30 52.49
N SER A 646 -16.14 15.62 52.08
CA SER A 646 -15.79 16.94 51.50
C SER A 646 -16.44 17.20 50.14
N LEU A 647 -16.92 16.16 49.44
CA LEU A 647 -17.56 16.29 48.13
C LEU A 647 -19.04 16.73 48.20
N GLN A 648 -19.59 16.97 49.40
CA GLN A 648 -20.93 17.54 49.65
C GLN A 648 -22.05 16.94 48.76
N VAL A 649 -22.28 15.63 48.88
CA VAL A 649 -23.34 14.93 48.12
C VAL A 649 -24.72 15.29 48.68
N ASN A 650 -25.47 16.13 47.97
CA ASN A 650 -26.87 16.37 48.27
C ASN A 650 -27.71 15.14 47.89
N LEU A 651 -28.22 14.42 48.88
CA LEU A 651 -29.20 13.35 48.70
C LEU A 651 -30.59 13.99 48.49
N GLY A 652 -30.91 14.33 47.24
CA GLY A 652 -32.29 14.65 46.86
C GLY A 652 -33.19 13.45 47.12
N LYS A 653 -34.38 13.68 47.69
CA LYS A 653 -35.43 12.64 47.77
C LYS A 653 -35.89 12.32 46.35
N GLU A 654 -35.66 11.10 45.87
CA GLU A 654 -36.27 10.60 44.64
C GLU A 654 -37.80 10.67 44.79
N SER A 655 -38.44 11.57 44.04
CA SER A 655 -39.89 11.61 43.88
C SER A 655 -40.29 10.52 42.89
N ASP A 656 -41.04 9.55 43.42
CA ASP A 656 -41.67 8.44 42.72
C ASP A 656 -42.87 8.96 41.90
N ASP A 657 -42.61 9.70 40.81
CA ASP A 657 -43.64 10.09 39.85
C ASP A 657 -43.49 9.33 38.53
N ARG A 658 -44.58 8.62 38.23
CA ARG A 658 -44.74 7.57 37.23
C ARG A 658 -44.87 8.12 35.82
N ASP A 659 -44.33 7.31 34.90
CA ASP A 659 -44.94 6.88 33.63
C ASP A 659 -46.04 7.80 33.08
N LYS A 660 -45.66 8.72 32.20
CA LYS A 660 -46.48 9.31 31.13
C LYS A 660 -45.59 10.24 30.32
N ASP A 661 -44.81 9.68 29.40
CA ASP A 661 -44.30 10.34 28.18
C ASP A 661 -43.44 9.31 27.39
N GLU A 662 -44.04 8.17 27.01
CA GLU A 662 -43.38 7.20 26.11
C GLU A 662 -44.17 6.89 24.82
N ASP A 663 -45.26 7.61 24.53
CA ASP A 663 -46.11 7.34 23.35
C ASP A 663 -45.95 8.32 22.16
N SER A 664 -44.84 9.05 22.07
CA SER A 664 -44.62 9.96 20.94
C SER A 664 -43.25 9.85 20.30
N PHE A 665 -42.80 8.65 19.94
CA PHE A 665 -41.73 8.50 18.94
C PHE A 665 -41.83 7.19 18.15
N GLU A 666 -43.06 6.76 17.83
CA GLU A 666 -43.32 5.60 16.97
C GLU A 666 -44.03 6.00 15.67
N THR A 667 -43.57 7.06 14.98
CA THR A 667 -43.98 7.30 13.59
C THR A 667 -42.95 8.12 12.83
N GLU A 668 -41.81 7.51 12.47
CA GLU A 668 -41.06 7.85 11.22
C GLU A 668 -39.85 6.93 11.01
N LEU A 669 -40.08 5.62 10.91
CA LEU A 669 -39.10 4.67 10.37
C LEU A 669 -39.71 3.84 9.23
N LYS A 670 -40.45 4.53 8.36
CA LYS A 670 -40.79 4.10 7.00
C LYS A 670 -40.66 5.28 6.05
N HIS A 671 -39.44 5.76 5.87
CA HIS A 671 -39.11 6.54 4.68
C HIS A 671 -37.94 5.90 3.93
N LYS A 672 -38.14 5.83 2.62
CA LYS A 672 -37.37 5.05 1.64
C LYS A 672 -35.86 5.23 1.85
N GLN A 673 -35.17 4.13 2.17
CA GLN A 673 -33.78 3.97 1.78
C GLN A 673 -33.72 4.01 0.25
N LYS A 674 -33.44 5.18 -0.31
CA LYS A 674 -32.65 5.25 -1.54
C LYS A 674 -31.20 5.06 -1.09
N PRO A 675 -30.42 4.17 -1.71
CA PRO A 675 -28.99 4.16 -1.49
C PRO A 675 -28.43 5.45 -2.08
N ALA A 676 -28.17 6.44 -1.23
CA ALA A 676 -27.25 7.52 -1.55
C ALA A 676 -25.83 6.97 -1.41
N ILE A 677 -25.46 6.14 -2.37
CA ILE A 677 -24.07 6.12 -2.84
C ILE A 677 -24.19 6.82 -4.18
N SER A 678 -23.95 8.13 -4.21
CA SER A 678 -23.45 8.74 -5.43
C SER A 678 -22.17 7.96 -5.75
N LYS A 679 -22.28 6.96 -6.63
CA LYS A 679 -21.10 6.42 -7.29
C LYS A 679 -20.40 7.65 -7.86
N PRO A 680 -19.18 7.99 -7.43
CA PRO A 680 -18.44 9.02 -8.13
C PRO A 680 -18.42 8.60 -9.59
N ASP A 681 -18.85 9.50 -10.46
CA ASP A 681 -19.27 9.23 -11.82
C ASP A 681 -18.30 8.24 -12.50
N ASP A 682 -18.76 6.97 -12.66
CA ASP A 682 -17.99 5.84 -13.19
C ASP A 682 -17.52 6.11 -14.64
N LEU A 683 -18.02 7.18 -15.26
CA LEU A 683 -17.67 7.70 -16.58
C LEU A 683 -16.29 8.39 -16.61
N SER A 684 -15.83 8.98 -15.50
CA SER A 684 -14.47 9.55 -15.39
C SER A 684 -13.37 8.49 -15.59
N ARG A 685 -13.70 7.21 -15.40
CA ARG A 685 -12.79 6.08 -15.60
C ARG A 685 -12.59 5.69 -17.07
N LYS A 686 -13.31 6.28 -18.04
CA LYS A 686 -13.35 5.79 -19.44
C LYS A 686 -12.55 6.59 -20.48
N THR A 687 -12.22 7.86 -20.28
CA THR A 687 -11.61 8.66 -21.37
C THR A 687 -10.41 9.50 -20.92
N GLY A 688 -9.28 9.35 -21.63
CA GLY A 688 -8.21 10.34 -21.62
C GLY A 688 -8.65 11.51 -22.48
N ASP A 689 -9.03 12.61 -21.84
CA ASP A 689 -9.62 13.75 -22.54
C ASP A 689 -8.51 14.64 -23.11
N MET A 690 -8.53 14.90 -24.43
CA MET A 690 -7.54 15.74 -25.13
C MET A 690 -7.49 17.16 -24.54
N THR A 691 -8.57 17.57 -23.88
CA THR A 691 -8.67 18.82 -23.12
C THR A 691 -7.60 18.93 -22.02
N ILE A 692 -7.23 17.82 -21.37
CA ILE A 692 -6.26 17.79 -20.28
C ILE A 692 -4.83 17.98 -20.82
N TYR A 693 -4.49 17.34 -21.94
CA TYR A 693 -3.22 17.57 -22.62
C TYR A 693 -3.06 19.04 -23.04
N LYS A 694 -4.13 19.62 -23.58
CA LYS A 694 -4.17 21.04 -23.94
C LYS A 694 -4.03 21.96 -22.74
N TYR A 695 -4.65 21.60 -21.61
CA TYR A 695 -4.53 22.33 -20.35
C TYR A 695 -3.08 22.34 -19.85
N TYR A 696 -2.43 21.18 -19.80
CA TYR A 696 -1.02 21.08 -19.38
C TYR A 696 -0.06 21.80 -20.34
N ALA A 697 -0.26 21.67 -21.66
CA ALA A 697 0.53 22.38 -22.67
C ALA A 697 0.39 23.91 -22.56
N ARG A 698 -0.80 24.41 -22.18
CA ARG A 698 -1.01 25.84 -21.90
C ARG A 698 -0.28 26.28 -20.64
N ALA A 699 -0.23 25.45 -19.60
CA ALA A 699 0.47 25.76 -18.36
C ALA A 699 2.00 25.88 -18.54
N LEU A 700 2.60 25.06 -19.41
CA LEU A 700 4.04 25.13 -19.76
C LEU A 700 4.39 26.37 -20.61
N GLY A 701 3.45 26.87 -21.40
CA GLY A 701 3.66 27.96 -22.36
C GLY A 701 4.28 27.50 -23.69
N PRO A 702 3.97 28.17 -24.81
CA PRO A 702 4.36 27.72 -26.15
C PRO A 702 5.86 27.80 -26.42
N LEU A 703 6.57 28.79 -25.86
CA LEU A 703 8.01 28.95 -26.06
C LEU A 703 8.82 27.82 -25.43
N ALA A 704 8.46 27.41 -24.20
CA ALA A 704 9.10 26.29 -23.52
C ALA A 704 8.85 24.97 -24.26
N LEU A 705 7.65 24.78 -24.81
CA LEU A 705 7.30 23.60 -25.59
C LEU A 705 8.10 23.52 -26.91
N ILE A 706 8.26 24.63 -27.63
CA ILE A 706 9.07 24.69 -28.84
C ILE A 706 10.54 24.40 -28.53
N PHE A 707 11.08 24.98 -27.46
CA PHE A 707 12.45 24.73 -27.03
C PHE A 707 12.67 23.25 -26.66
N PHE A 708 11.73 22.65 -25.92
CA PHE A 708 11.76 21.23 -25.54
C PHE A 708 11.71 20.28 -26.74
N VAL A 709 10.84 20.54 -27.73
CA VAL A 709 10.80 19.71 -28.95
C VAL A 709 12.07 19.87 -29.77
N SER A 710 12.61 21.10 -29.84
CA SER A 710 13.82 21.39 -30.59
C SER A 710 15.05 20.70 -29.99
N ILE A 711 15.23 20.74 -28.66
CA ILE A 711 16.38 20.10 -28.01
C ILE A 711 16.36 18.59 -28.18
N ILE A 712 15.18 17.96 -28.11
CA ILE A 712 15.02 16.52 -28.36
C ILE A 712 15.35 16.18 -29.82
N ALA A 713 14.82 16.96 -30.78
CA ALA A 713 15.10 16.72 -32.19
C ALA A 713 16.61 16.82 -32.50
N VAL A 714 17.30 17.82 -31.93
CA VAL A 714 18.74 17.97 -32.11
C VAL A 714 19.51 16.84 -31.43
N TYR A 715 19.14 16.45 -30.21
CA TYR A 715 19.73 15.31 -29.51
C TYR A 715 19.66 14.02 -30.36
N GLU A 716 18.47 13.68 -30.84
CA GLU A 716 18.24 12.46 -31.64
C GLU A 716 19.04 12.46 -32.95
N VAL A 717 19.27 13.63 -33.56
CA VAL A 717 20.13 13.76 -34.74
C VAL A 717 21.58 13.46 -34.41
N PHE A 718 22.13 13.99 -33.31
CA PHE A 718 23.51 13.71 -32.90
C PHE A 718 23.69 12.24 -32.51
N ASN A 719 22.70 11.65 -31.86
CA ASN A 719 22.68 10.22 -31.53
C ASN A 719 22.74 9.34 -32.80
N ALA A 720 21.90 9.65 -33.79
CA ALA A 720 21.90 8.97 -35.09
C ALA A 720 23.24 9.13 -35.82
N LEU A 721 23.76 10.35 -35.83
CA LEU A 721 24.98 10.71 -36.55
C LEU A 721 26.19 9.94 -36.01
N GLY A 722 26.27 9.70 -34.69
CA GLY A 722 27.34 8.88 -34.10
C GLY A 722 27.42 7.47 -34.70
N ASN A 723 26.28 6.79 -34.86
CA ASN A 723 26.21 5.45 -35.44
C ASN A 723 26.59 5.44 -36.93
N VAL A 724 26.11 6.43 -37.69
CA VAL A 724 26.41 6.56 -39.12
C VAL A 724 27.88 6.93 -39.35
N TRP A 725 28.44 7.80 -38.50
CA TRP A 725 29.82 8.24 -38.57
C TRP A 725 30.81 7.08 -38.44
N VAL A 726 30.55 6.13 -37.54
CA VAL A 726 31.37 4.92 -37.39
C VAL A 726 31.37 4.07 -38.68
N ASN A 727 30.23 3.97 -39.37
CA ASN A 727 30.15 3.26 -40.64
C ASN A 727 30.94 3.97 -41.75
N TRP A 728 30.84 5.30 -41.85
CA TRP A 728 31.64 6.06 -42.79
C TRP A 728 33.13 5.92 -42.53
N TRP A 729 33.55 6.01 -41.27
CA TRP A 729 34.93 5.81 -40.86
C TRP A 729 35.45 4.42 -41.26
N ALA A 730 34.70 3.37 -40.96
CA ALA A 730 35.11 2.01 -41.30
C ALA A 730 35.15 1.78 -42.83
N SER A 731 34.22 2.36 -43.59
CA SER A 731 34.21 2.26 -45.06
C SER A 731 35.40 2.99 -45.73
N SER A 732 35.90 4.08 -45.14
CA SER A 732 37.07 4.81 -45.63
C SER A 732 38.36 4.02 -45.38
N ASN A 733 38.47 3.33 -44.23
CA ASN A 733 39.59 2.42 -43.96
C ASN A 733 39.67 1.26 -44.97
N GLU A 734 38.54 0.68 -45.37
CA GLU A 734 38.50 -0.41 -46.35
C GLU A 734 38.90 0.04 -47.77
N ARG A 735 38.70 1.33 -48.10
CA ARG A 735 39.10 1.91 -49.40
C ARG A 735 40.58 2.28 -49.48
N GLY A 736 41.32 2.20 -48.37
CA GLY A 736 42.75 2.49 -48.31
C GLY A 736 43.11 3.97 -48.47
N GLU A 737 42.20 4.89 -48.13
CA GLU A 737 42.47 6.34 -48.08
C GLU A 737 43.49 6.68 -46.97
N GLU A 738 44.26 7.77 -47.10
CA GLU A 738 45.29 8.14 -46.10
C GLU A 738 44.74 8.13 -44.66
N PRO A 739 45.44 7.50 -43.69
CA PRO A 739 44.92 7.29 -42.34
C PRO A 739 44.91 8.61 -41.54
N ARG A 740 43.88 9.44 -41.75
CA ARG A 740 43.59 10.64 -40.94
C ARG A 740 42.88 10.25 -39.64
N LEU A 741 43.51 9.37 -38.85
CA LEU A 741 42.95 8.84 -37.61
C LEU A 741 42.47 9.95 -36.65
N GLY A 742 43.24 11.03 -36.53
CA GLY A 742 42.89 12.18 -35.69
C GLY A 742 41.62 12.93 -36.13
N TYR A 743 41.32 12.99 -37.43
CA TYR A 743 40.09 13.60 -37.94
C TYR A 743 38.86 12.77 -37.56
N TRP A 744 38.92 11.47 -37.84
CA TRP A 744 37.82 10.54 -37.58
C TRP A 744 37.51 10.42 -36.08
N MET A 745 38.55 10.27 -35.24
CA MET A 745 38.40 10.22 -33.78
C MET A 745 37.96 11.57 -33.18
N GLY A 746 38.54 12.68 -33.65
CA GLY A 746 38.21 14.01 -33.15
C GLY A 746 36.75 14.40 -33.43
N MET A 747 36.25 14.10 -34.62
CA MET A 747 34.85 14.37 -34.97
C MET A 747 33.89 13.45 -34.23
N PHE A 748 34.24 12.16 -34.05
CA PHE A 748 33.44 11.24 -33.24
C PHE A 748 33.35 11.69 -31.78
N GLY A 749 34.47 12.16 -31.20
CA GLY A 749 34.51 12.75 -29.86
C GLY A 749 33.63 14.00 -29.75
N PHE A 750 33.64 14.88 -30.74
CA PHE A 750 32.77 16.06 -30.79
C PHE A 750 31.29 15.69 -30.85
N ILE A 751 30.91 14.75 -31.72
CA ILE A 751 29.52 14.26 -31.84
C ILE A 751 29.05 13.67 -30.50
N SER A 752 29.88 12.84 -29.87
CA SER A 752 29.58 12.22 -28.57
C SER A 752 29.47 13.24 -27.43
N PHE A 753 30.31 14.28 -27.44
CA PHE A 753 30.25 15.37 -26.47
C PHE A 753 28.96 16.20 -26.64
N MET A 754 28.59 16.52 -27.88
CA MET A 754 27.34 17.23 -28.17
C MET A 754 26.11 16.40 -27.76
N ASP A 755 26.10 15.10 -28.06
CA ASP A 755 25.04 14.16 -27.63
C ASP A 755 24.86 14.19 -26.10
N ALA A 756 25.96 14.04 -25.34
CA ALA A 756 25.94 14.09 -23.88
C ALA A 756 25.52 15.46 -23.33
N PHE A 757 25.99 16.55 -23.93
CA PHE A 757 25.64 17.92 -23.52
C PHE A 757 24.15 18.22 -23.73
N LEU A 758 23.59 17.82 -24.88
CA LEU A 758 22.18 18.02 -25.20
C LEU A 758 21.27 17.19 -24.28
N MET A 759 21.68 15.96 -23.94
CA MET A 759 20.98 15.16 -22.93
C MET A 759 20.96 15.86 -21.57
N ALA A 760 22.11 16.33 -21.10
CA ALA A 760 22.20 17.03 -19.82
C ALA A 760 21.37 18.33 -19.80
N ALA A 761 21.40 19.10 -20.90
CA ALA A 761 20.62 20.32 -21.06
C ALA A 761 19.10 20.05 -21.07
N ALA A 762 18.65 18.98 -21.74
CA ALA A 762 17.25 18.58 -21.76
C ALA A 762 16.74 18.14 -20.38
N ILE A 763 17.56 17.40 -19.62
CA ILE A 763 17.25 17.01 -18.24
C ILE A 763 17.23 18.23 -17.32
N ALA A 764 18.18 19.15 -17.46
CA ALA A 764 18.27 20.35 -16.64
C ALA A 764 17.10 21.32 -16.88
N PHE A 765 16.63 21.46 -18.13
CA PHE A 765 15.52 22.36 -18.49
C PHE A 765 14.19 21.98 -17.81
N LEU A 766 13.96 20.69 -17.54
CA LEU A 766 12.75 20.20 -16.87
C LEU A 766 12.99 19.65 -15.46
N ALA A 767 14.19 19.85 -14.89
CA ALA A 767 14.41 19.53 -13.49
C ALA A 767 13.36 20.30 -12.66
N PRO A 768 12.59 19.62 -11.79
CA PRO A 768 11.49 20.25 -11.08
C PRO A 768 12.06 21.43 -10.29
N LEU A 769 11.68 22.64 -10.72
CA LEU A 769 12.01 23.87 -10.03
C LEU A 769 11.62 23.67 -8.56
N SER A 770 12.65 23.61 -7.71
CA SER A 770 12.59 23.72 -6.25
C SER A 770 11.75 24.90 -5.74
N TYR A 771 11.27 25.75 -6.65
CA TYR A 771 10.24 26.75 -6.47
C TYR A 771 8.89 26.20 -5.96
N PHE A 772 8.46 24.99 -6.36
CA PHE A 772 7.21 24.38 -5.85
C PHE A 772 7.36 23.62 -4.53
N ALA A 773 8.60 23.31 -4.10
CA ALA A 773 8.85 22.61 -2.84
C ALA A 773 8.68 23.49 -1.59
N LYS A 774 8.40 24.79 -1.77
CA LYS A 774 8.28 25.77 -0.68
C LYS A 774 6.85 26.08 -0.25
N THR A 775 5.85 25.51 -0.89
CA THR A 775 4.45 25.73 -0.49
C THR A 775 4.01 24.55 0.39
N GLU A 776 3.93 24.78 1.70
CA GLU A 776 3.29 23.85 2.64
C GLU A 776 1.80 23.75 2.32
N THR A 777 1.43 22.91 1.36
CA THR A 777 0.03 22.66 1.03
C THR A 777 -0.51 21.55 1.95
N GLY A 778 -1.23 21.98 2.98
CA GLY A 778 -1.89 21.16 3.98
C GLY A 778 -2.93 20.17 3.43
N ILE A 779 -2.66 18.89 3.68
CA ILE A 779 -3.52 17.85 4.28
C ILE A 779 -4.85 17.40 3.62
N LEU A 780 -5.48 18.09 2.67
CA LEU A 780 -6.75 17.57 2.11
C LEU A 780 -6.69 16.98 0.69
N VAL A 781 -5.63 17.28 -0.07
CA VAL A 781 -5.42 16.63 -1.39
C VAL A 781 -4.66 15.32 -1.16
N ASN A 782 -5.19 14.23 -1.69
CA ASN A 782 -4.58 12.90 -1.66
C ASN A 782 -3.08 13.02 -2.04
N ARG A 783 -2.17 12.94 -1.05
CA ARG A 783 -0.70 13.16 -1.22
C ARG A 783 -0.12 12.39 -2.41
N GLN A 784 -0.76 11.30 -2.76
CA GLN A 784 -0.41 10.47 -3.89
C GLN A 784 -0.62 11.18 -5.25
N ASP A 785 -1.71 11.91 -5.45
CA ASP A 785 -2.03 12.58 -6.71
C ASP A 785 -1.10 13.77 -6.98
N LEU A 786 -0.74 14.54 -5.95
CA LEU A 786 0.30 15.58 -6.04
C LEU A 786 1.66 14.99 -6.37
N ARG A 787 2.06 13.88 -5.72
CA ARG A 787 3.31 13.19 -6.05
C ARG A 787 3.33 12.68 -7.50
N LEU A 788 2.20 12.19 -8.02
CA LEU A 788 2.08 11.80 -9.43
C LEU A 788 2.29 13.02 -10.36
N ALA A 789 1.69 14.16 -10.04
CA ALA A 789 1.81 15.39 -10.81
C ALA A 789 3.21 16.01 -10.76
N ASP A 790 3.85 16.05 -9.60
CA ASP A 790 5.13 16.76 -9.42
C ASP A 790 6.34 15.94 -9.85
N MET A 791 6.38 14.65 -9.47
CA MET A 791 7.57 13.83 -9.66
C MET A 791 7.46 12.88 -10.85
N GLN A 792 6.28 12.28 -11.08
CA GLN A 792 6.14 11.23 -12.09
C GLN A 792 5.77 11.76 -13.47
N LEU A 793 4.91 12.78 -13.54
CA LEU A 793 4.44 13.34 -14.80
C LEU A 793 5.58 13.95 -15.65
N PRO A 794 6.45 14.86 -15.15
CA PRO A 794 7.51 15.44 -15.97
C PRO A 794 8.49 14.37 -16.49
N GLY A 795 8.89 13.46 -15.61
CA GLY A 795 9.75 12.33 -15.98
C GLY A 795 9.12 11.43 -17.04
N SER A 796 7.80 11.19 -16.97
CA SER A 796 7.09 10.37 -17.97
C SER A 796 7.01 11.05 -19.33
N ILE A 797 6.77 12.37 -19.37
CA ILE A 797 6.73 13.15 -20.63
C ILE A 797 8.09 13.14 -21.31
N ILE A 798 9.16 13.44 -20.55
CA ILE A 798 10.52 13.48 -21.06
C ILE A 798 10.91 12.13 -21.65
N ASN A 799 10.79 11.07 -20.85
CA ASN A 799 11.14 9.74 -21.32
C ASN A 799 10.26 9.31 -22.51
N CYS A 800 8.97 9.60 -22.50
CA CYS A 800 8.10 9.30 -23.64
C CYS A 800 8.55 10.03 -24.92
N ALA A 801 8.95 11.30 -24.82
CA ALA A 801 9.40 12.09 -25.97
C ALA A 801 10.75 11.60 -26.52
N PHE A 802 11.73 11.31 -25.66
CA PHE A 802 13.00 10.68 -26.07
C PHE A 802 12.78 9.32 -26.72
N GLN A 803 12.02 8.42 -26.08
CA GLN A 803 11.79 7.08 -26.63
C GLN A 803 11.02 7.11 -27.95
N LEU A 804 10.11 8.08 -28.13
CA LEU A 804 9.45 8.31 -29.42
C LEU A 804 10.44 8.78 -30.48
N GLY A 805 11.31 9.74 -30.15
CA GLY A 805 12.39 10.23 -31.01
C GLY A 805 13.32 9.11 -31.46
N THR A 806 13.81 8.31 -30.50
CA THR A 806 14.67 7.15 -30.76
C THR A 806 13.99 6.13 -31.68
N CYS A 807 12.70 5.84 -31.49
CA CYS A 807 11.95 4.94 -32.38
C CYS A 807 11.90 5.47 -33.83
N LEU A 808 11.68 6.78 -34.01
CA LEU A 808 11.63 7.42 -35.33
C LEU A 808 13.01 7.43 -36.01
N VAL A 809 14.08 7.71 -35.27
CA VAL A 809 15.46 7.66 -35.76
C VAL A 809 15.82 6.24 -36.20
N VAL A 810 15.58 5.24 -35.35
CA VAL A 810 15.91 3.85 -35.68
C VAL A 810 15.11 3.36 -36.89
N ALA A 811 13.83 3.72 -36.99
CA ALA A 811 13.01 3.40 -38.15
C ALA A 811 13.55 4.08 -39.42
N SER A 812 13.95 5.35 -39.35
CA SER A 812 14.47 6.08 -40.52
C SER A 812 15.83 5.53 -40.99
N LEU A 813 16.72 5.17 -40.06
CA LEU A 813 17.99 4.48 -40.39
C LEU A 813 17.74 3.11 -41.03
N SER A 814 16.74 2.37 -40.55
CA SER A 814 16.37 1.07 -41.12
C SER A 814 15.80 1.19 -42.53
N ILE A 815 15.00 2.23 -42.80
CA ILE A 815 14.51 2.54 -44.16
C ILE A 815 15.67 2.93 -45.08
N THR A 816 16.63 3.71 -44.58
CA THR A 816 17.79 4.13 -45.37
C THR A 816 18.64 2.91 -45.75
N ALA A 817 18.80 1.94 -44.85
CA ALA A 817 19.50 0.70 -45.13
C ALA A 817 18.72 -0.19 -46.11
N VAL A 818 17.41 -0.33 -45.93
CA VAL A 818 16.54 -1.17 -46.77
C VAL A 818 15.26 -0.40 -47.09
N GLY A 819 15.22 0.27 -48.25
CA GLY A 819 14.08 1.13 -48.64
C GLY A 819 12.72 0.41 -48.61
N TYR A 820 12.70 -0.89 -48.92
CA TYR A 820 11.49 -1.73 -48.87
C TYR A 820 10.95 -1.96 -47.45
N PHE A 821 11.75 -1.74 -46.41
CA PHE A 821 11.34 -1.86 -45.02
C PHE A 821 10.25 -0.83 -44.65
N ALA A 822 10.14 0.27 -45.39
CA ALA A 822 9.08 1.27 -45.21
C ALA A 822 7.66 0.66 -45.32
N GLY A 823 7.47 -0.39 -46.14
CA GLY A 823 6.19 -1.09 -46.28
C GLY A 823 5.74 -1.85 -45.03
N VAL A 824 6.67 -2.12 -44.10
CA VAL A 824 6.41 -2.84 -42.84
C VAL A 824 5.89 -1.90 -41.75
N LEU A 825 6.28 -0.63 -41.77
CA LEU A 825 5.93 0.35 -40.73
C LEU A 825 4.41 0.56 -40.55
N PRO A 826 3.58 0.68 -41.60
CA PRO A 826 2.13 0.80 -41.43
C PRO A 826 1.52 -0.39 -40.68
N VAL A 827 2.02 -1.61 -40.94
CA VAL A 827 1.55 -2.83 -40.27
C VAL A 827 1.90 -2.79 -38.77
N VAL A 828 3.11 -2.33 -38.44
CA VAL A 828 3.54 -2.14 -37.04
C VAL A 828 2.68 -1.09 -36.35
N MET A 829 2.43 0.05 -37.00
CA MET A 829 1.61 1.12 -36.44
C MET A 829 0.17 0.65 -36.15
N ILE A 830 -0.42 -0.14 -37.06
CA ILE A 830 -1.73 -0.76 -36.84
C ILE A 830 -1.70 -1.73 -35.66
N ALA A 831 -0.69 -2.60 -35.59
CA ALA A 831 -0.54 -3.54 -34.47
C ALA A 831 -0.41 -2.80 -33.13
N LEU A 832 0.44 -1.77 -33.07
CA LEU A 832 0.63 -0.93 -31.89
C LEU A 832 -0.65 -0.19 -31.48
N TYR A 833 -1.42 0.33 -32.44
CA TYR A 833 -2.71 0.97 -32.16
C TYR A 833 -3.69 0.02 -31.47
N PHE A 834 -3.84 -1.20 -31.98
CA PHE A 834 -4.71 -2.19 -31.35
C PHE A 834 -4.20 -2.60 -29.96
N ILE A 835 -2.91 -2.89 -29.84
CA ILE A 835 -2.28 -3.24 -28.55
C ILE A 835 -2.52 -2.13 -27.52
N GLN A 836 -2.24 -0.89 -27.90
CA GLN A 836 -2.40 0.30 -27.06
C GLN A 836 -3.86 0.46 -26.61
N LYS A 837 -4.83 0.36 -27.53
CA LYS A 837 -6.26 0.48 -27.21
C LYS A 837 -6.76 -0.59 -26.25
N PHE A 838 -6.41 -1.86 -26.49
CA PHE A 838 -6.87 -2.98 -25.64
C PHE A 838 -6.19 -3.00 -24.27
N TYR A 839 -4.90 -2.69 -24.23
CA TYR A 839 -4.10 -2.71 -23.01
C TYR A 839 -4.44 -1.57 -22.06
N LEU A 840 -4.46 -0.31 -22.55
CA LEU A 840 -4.61 0.87 -21.70
C LEU A 840 -5.93 0.86 -20.93
N LEU A 841 -7.02 0.48 -21.58
CA LEU A 841 -8.35 0.43 -20.96
C LEU A 841 -8.38 -0.50 -19.74
N THR A 842 -7.79 -1.69 -19.87
CA THR A 842 -7.78 -2.67 -18.77
C THR A 842 -6.76 -2.32 -17.71
N SER A 843 -5.55 -1.89 -18.11
CA SER A 843 -4.49 -1.50 -17.19
C SER A 843 -4.91 -0.35 -16.28
N ARG A 844 -5.64 0.66 -16.80
CA ARG A 844 -6.15 1.79 -16.01
C ARG A 844 -7.15 1.34 -14.96
N GLN A 845 -8.12 0.51 -15.35
CA GLN A 845 -9.12 -0.03 -14.41
C GLN A 845 -8.45 -0.84 -13.30
N LEU A 846 -7.49 -1.70 -13.64
CA LEU A 846 -6.81 -2.52 -12.66
C LEU A 846 -5.94 -1.70 -11.70
N ARG A 847 -5.32 -0.61 -12.18
CA ARG A 847 -4.57 0.32 -11.33
C ARG A 847 -5.48 1.06 -10.35
N LEU A 848 -6.66 1.50 -10.79
CA LEU A 848 -7.65 2.12 -9.88
C LEU A 848 -8.13 1.11 -8.83
N LEU A 849 -8.42 -0.12 -9.26
CA LEU A 849 -8.83 -1.20 -8.37
C LEU A 849 -7.74 -1.55 -7.34
N GLU A 850 -6.45 -1.48 -7.73
CA GLU A 850 -5.32 -1.61 -6.80
C GLU A 850 -5.34 -0.52 -5.72
N LEU A 851 -5.57 0.74 -6.11
CA LEU A 851 -5.64 1.86 -5.17
C LEU A 851 -6.85 1.73 -4.23
N GLU A 852 -8.02 1.39 -4.78
CA GLU A 852 -9.27 1.18 -4.04
C GLU A 852 -9.19 0.03 -3.04
N THR A 853 -8.48 -1.04 -3.37
CA THR A 853 -8.32 -2.19 -2.46
C THR A 853 -7.22 -2.00 -1.42
N ASN A 854 -6.23 -1.13 -1.68
CA ASN A 854 -5.20 -0.78 -0.70
C ASN A 854 -5.73 0.18 0.39
N ALA A 855 -6.67 1.07 0.07
CA ALA A 855 -7.19 2.05 1.04
C ALA A 855 -7.83 1.40 2.28
N PRO A 856 -8.77 0.42 2.17
CA PRO A 856 -9.33 -0.27 3.33
C PRO A 856 -8.29 -0.99 4.19
N LEU A 857 -7.24 -1.54 3.56
CA LEU A 857 -6.16 -2.21 4.28
C LEU A 857 -5.38 -1.22 5.17
N TYR A 858 -5.09 -0.02 4.66
CA TYR A 858 -4.45 1.04 5.43
C TYR A 858 -5.37 1.64 6.49
N SER A 859 -6.64 1.87 6.19
CA SER A 859 -7.62 2.35 7.16
C SER A 859 -7.77 1.37 8.33
N HIS A 860 -7.89 0.06 8.05
CA HIS A 860 -7.95 -0.98 9.06
C HIS A 860 -6.71 -0.99 9.97
N PHE A 861 -5.53 -0.73 9.40
CA PHE A 861 -4.29 -0.63 10.17
C PHE A 861 -4.30 0.56 11.14
N ILE A 862 -4.68 1.76 10.68
CA ILE A 862 -4.78 2.97 11.53
C ILE A 862 -5.84 2.77 12.61
N GLU A 863 -7.00 2.26 12.24
CA GLU A 863 -8.11 2.01 13.16
C GLU A 863 -7.70 1.02 14.26
N SER A 864 -7.00 -0.05 13.90
CA SER A 864 -6.49 -1.04 14.85
C SER A 864 -5.42 -0.47 15.78
N PHE A 865 -4.61 0.47 15.28
CA PHE A 865 -3.61 1.17 16.07
C PHE A 865 -4.26 2.08 17.12
N SER A 866 -5.24 2.89 16.73
CA SER A 866 -5.98 3.78 17.64
C SER A 866 -6.82 3.01 18.67
N GLY A 867 -7.31 1.82 18.32
CA GLY A 867 -8.14 0.97 19.18
C GLY A 867 -7.41 -0.16 19.89
N LEU A 868 -6.08 -0.11 20.00
CA LEU A 868 -5.26 -1.26 20.41
C LEU A 868 -5.65 -1.85 21.78
N ILE A 869 -5.89 -0.99 22.78
CA ILE A 869 -6.31 -1.39 24.13
C ILE A 869 -7.67 -2.10 24.08
N THR A 870 -8.62 -1.55 23.31
CA THR A 870 -9.96 -2.10 23.14
C THR A 870 -9.91 -3.46 22.44
N ILE A 871 -9.16 -3.59 21.34
CA ILE A 871 -9.04 -4.87 20.62
C ILE A 871 -8.49 -5.96 21.55
N ARG A 872 -7.53 -5.63 22.42
CA ARG A 872 -6.92 -6.56 23.36
C ARG A 872 -7.83 -6.91 24.53
N SER A 873 -8.51 -5.94 25.12
CA SER A 873 -9.41 -6.18 26.27
C SER A 873 -10.52 -7.15 25.88
N PHE A 874 -11.15 -6.93 24.72
CA PHE A 874 -12.20 -7.79 24.18
C PHE A 874 -11.70 -9.11 23.55
N GLY A 875 -10.38 -9.34 23.47
CA GLY A 875 -9.81 -10.57 22.90
C GLY A 875 -9.96 -10.71 21.37
N TRP A 876 -10.23 -9.61 20.66
CA TRP A 876 -10.50 -9.62 19.21
C TRP A 876 -9.26 -9.76 18.32
N THR A 877 -8.07 -9.96 18.90
CA THR A 877 -6.77 -10.05 18.19
C THR A 877 -6.79 -11.05 17.02
N GLN A 878 -7.38 -12.24 17.20
CA GLN A 878 -7.43 -13.24 16.13
C GLN A 878 -8.39 -12.84 15.00
N ALA A 879 -9.57 -12.33 15.34
CA ALA A 879 -10.56 -11.86 14.38
C ALA A 879 -10.01 -10.72 13.52
N TYR A 880 -9.37 -9.73 14.15
CA TYR A 880 -8.72 -8.61 13.46
C TYR A 880 -7.53 -9.07 12.61
N THR A 881 -6.76 -10.06 13.07
CA THR A 881 -5.69 -10.68 12.25
C THR A 881 -6.26 -11.37 11.01
N ALA A 882 -7.37 -12.09 11.15
CA ALA A 882 -8.06 -12.73 10.02
C ALA A 882 -8.65 -11.69 9.05
N LYS A 883 -9.24 -10.61 9.57
CA LYS A 883 -9.74 -9.48 8.77
C LYS A 883 -8.61 -8.81 7.99
N ASN A 884 -7.47 -8.52 8.63
CA ASN A 884 -6.29 -7.97 7.95
C ASN A 884 -5.77 -8.88 6.83
N ARG A 885 -5.70 -10.20 7.07
CA ARG A 885 -5.30 -11.18 6.05
C ARG A 885 -6.24 -11.16 4.83
N ARG A 886 -7.56 -11.14 5.05
CA ARG A 886 -8.56 -11.06 3.97
C ARG A 886 -8.42 -9.76 3.16
N LEU A 887 -8.19 -8.63 3.81
CA LEU A 887 -7.98 -7.34 3.15
C LEU A 887 -6.66 -7.33 2.36
N LEU A 888 -5.60 -7.90 2.93
CA LEU A 888 -4.31 -8.06 2.27
C LEU A 888 -4.42 -8.94 1.02
N ASP A 889 -5.08 -10.09 1.11
CA ASP A 889 -5.32 -10.97 -0.03
C ASP A 889 -6.13 -10.24 -1.12
N THR A 890 -7.19 -9.53 -0.72
CA THR A 890 -8.00 -8.74 -1.66
C THR A 890 -7.18 -7.69 -2.40
N SER A 891 -6.25 -7.01 -1.73
CA SER A 891 -5.36 -6.02 -2.33
C SER A 891 -4.18 -6.60 -3.12
N GLN A 892 -3.78 -7.84 -2.83
CA GLN A 892 -2.75 -8.55 -3.60
C GLN A 892 -3.19 -8.89 -5.03
N LYS A 893 -4.48 -9.19 -5.23
CA LYS A 893 -5.03 -9.57 -6.55
C LYS A 893 -4.74 -8.53 -7.63
N PRO A 894 -5.24 -7.27 -7.54
CA PRO A 894 -5.02 -6.28 -8.57
C PRO A 894 -3.53 -5.90 -8.69
N TYR A 895 -2.79 -5.85 -7.58
CA TYR A 895 -1.35 -5.60 -7.57
C TYR A 895 -0.57 -6.63 -8.42
N TYR A 896 -0.77 -7.93 -8.16
CA TYR A 896 -0.08 -8.99 -8.90
C TYR A 896 -0.50 -9.03 -10.37
N LEU A 897 -1.80 -8.85 -10.64
CA LEU A 897 -2.32 -8.85 -12.00
C LEU A 897 -1.81 -7.67 -12.82
N LEU A 898 -1.62 -6.50 -12.20
CA LEU A 898 -1.08 -5.33 -12.88
C LEU A 898 0.35 -5.58 -13.36
N LEU A 899 1.20 -6.16 -12.51
CA LEU A 899 2.56 -6.59 -12.89
C LEU A 899 2.53 -7.59 -14.05
N CYS A 900 1.59 -8.55 -14.01
CA CYS A 900 1.42 -9.54 -15.07
C CYS A 900 0.96 -8.89 -16.40
N ILE A 901 0.03 -7.94 -16.35
CA ILE A 901 -0.48 -7.22 -17.54
C ILE A 901 0.62 -6.37 -18.16
N GLN A 902 1.38 -5.64 -17.35
CA GLN A 902 2.53 -4.86 -17.81
C GLN A 902 3.55 -5.75 -18.53
N ARG A 903 3.85 -6.94 -18.00
CA ARG A 903 4.79 -7.86 -18.67
C ARG A 903 4.22 -8.55 -19.90
N TRP A 904 2.91 -8.84 -19.92
CA TRP A 904 2.25 -9.35 -21.11
C TRP A 904 2.43 -8.37 -22.28
N LEU A 905 2.29 -7.07 -22.03
CA LEU A 905 2.55 -6.05 -23.04
C LEU A 905 3.99 -6.12 -23.56
N VAL A 906 4.98 -6.18 -22.66
CA VAL A 906 6.40 -6.31 -23.06
C VAL A 906 6.63 -7.55 -23.91
N LEU A 907 6.04 -8.69 -23.54
CA LEU A 907 6.15 -9.92 -24.33
C LEU A 907 5.56 -9.74 -25.74
N VAL A 908 4.40 -9.10 -25.88
CA VAL A 908 3.79 -8.85 -27.20
C VAL A 908 4.68 -7.92 -28.03
N LEU A 909 5.27 -6.88 -27.43
CA LEU A 909 6.19 -5.97 -28.11
C LEU A 909 7.49 -6.67 -28.53
N ASP A 910 8.09 -7.51 -27.67
CA ASP A 910 9.27 -8.33 -28.00
C ASP A 910 8.97 -9.29 -29.17
N LEU A 911 7.75 -9.83 -29.26
CA LEU A 911 7.32 -10.67 -30.38
C LEU A 911 7.12 -9.87 -31.68
N VAL A 912 6.64 -8.63 -31.61
CA VAL A 912 6.59 -7.72 -32.77
C VAL A 912 8.01 -7.44 -33.28
N VAL A 913 8.95 -7.16 -32.37
CA VAL A 913 10.36 -6.93 -32.70
C VAL A 913 11.00 -8.19 -33.30
N CYS A 914 10.70 -9.38 -32.77
CA CYS A 914 11.13 -10.63 -33.36
C CYS A 914 10.65 -10.75 -34.82
N GLY A 915 9.39 -10.42 -35.09
CA GLY A 915 8.85 -10.36 -36.46
C GLY A 915 9.60 -9.37 -37.35
N LEU A 916 9.90 -8.17 -36.83
CA LEU A 916 10.66 -7.15 -37.54
C LEU A 916 12.10 -7.59 -37.85
N ALA A 917 12.78 -8.23 -36.90
CA ALA A 917 14.12 -8.78 -37.08
C ALA A 917 14.14 -9.84 -38.18
N VAL A 918 13.17 -10.76 -38.19
CA VAL A 918 13.03 -11.80 -39.22
C VAL A 918 12.77 -11.18 -40.61
N VAL A 919 11.90 -10.17 -40.70
CA VAL A 919 11.61 -9.49 -41.96
C VAL A 919 12.83 -8.72 -42.47
N LEU A 920 13.53 -8.00 -41.59
CA LEU A 920 14.73 -7.23 -41.94
C LEU A 920 15.85 -8.15 -42.45
N VAL A 921 16.16 -9.23 -41.74
CA VAL A 921 17.16 -10.22 -42.17
C VAL A 921 16.71 -10.93 -43.45
N GLY A 922 15.42 -11.26 -43.57
CA GLY A 922 14.86 -11.85 -44.78
C GLY A 922 15.05 -10.96 -46.01
N MET A 923 14.81 -9.65 -45.88
CA MET A 923 15.07 -8.67 -46.92
C MET A 923 16.57 -8.52 -47.21
N ALA A 924 17.42 -8.50 -46.17
CA ALA A 924 18.87 -8.44 -46.34
C ALA A 924 19.41 -9.65 -47.12
N VAL A 925 18.91 -10.86 -46.86
CA VAL A 925 19.29 -12.07 -47.59
C VAL A 925 18.76 -12.03 -49.04
N ALA A 926 17.51 -11.61 -49.25
CA ALA A 926 16.89 -11.58 -50.57
C ALA A 926 17.51 -10.53 -51.50
N PHE A 927 17.95 -9.39 -50.94
CA PHE A 927 18.48 -8.25 -51.69
C PHE A 927 19.97 -8.03 -51.44
N ARG A 928 20.72 -9.05 -51.01
CA ARG A 928 22.14 -8.95 -50.60
C ARG A 928 23.06 -8.26 -51.62
N HIS A 929 22.76 -8.32 -52.92
CA HIS A 929 23.55 -7.72 -53.99
C HIS A 929 23.25 -6.23 -54.24
N LYS A 930 22.18 -5.68 -53.65
CA LYS A 930 21.73 -4.29 -53.86
C LYS A 930 21.94 -3.40 -52.64
N ILE A 931 22.39 -3.97 -51.53
CA ILE A 931 22.44 -3.28 -50.25
C ILE A 931 23.89 -3.25 -49.76
N ASP A 932 24.29 -2.09 -49.24
CA ASP A 932 25.60 -1.91 -48.61
C ASP A 932 25.69 -2.74 -47.30
N PRO A 933 26.74 -3.56 -47.12
CA PRO A 933 26.89 -4.41 -45.93
C PRO A 933 26.96 -3.63 -44.62
N GLY A 934 27.53 -2.41 -44.64
CA GLY A 934 27.66 -1.55 -43.46
C GLY A 934 26.31 -1.04 -42.97
N PHE A 935 25.46 -0.57 -43.89
CA PHE A 935 24.11 -0.12 -43.56
C PHE A 935 23.19 -1.25 -43.05
N ILE A 936 23.32 -2.48 -43.56
CA ILE A 936 22.60 -3.66 -43.01
C ILE A 936 23.04 -3.93 -41.57
N GLY A 937 24.34 -3.91 -41.30
CA GLY A 937 24.86 -4.13 -39.96
C GLY A 937 24.37 -3.09 -38.96
N ILE A 938 24.33 -1.80 -39.34
CA ILE A 938 23.73 -0.73 -38.53
C ILE A 938 22.24 -1.00 -38.26
N ALA A 939 21.47 -1.39 -39.28
CA ALA A 939 20.04 -1.68 -39.10
C ALA A 939 19.79 -2.85 -38.15
N LEU A 940 20.64 -3.89 -38.19
CA LEU A 940 20.55 -5.04 -37.29
C LEU A 940 20.93 -4.70 -35.84
N VAL A 941 21.95 -3.86 -35.62
CA VAL A 941 22.30 -3.37 -34.29
C VAL A 941 21.18 -2.50 -33.72
N ASN A 942 20.62 -1.60 -34.54
CA ASN A 942 19.54 -0.71 -34.11
C ASN A 942 18.23 -1.45 -33.83
N MET A 943 18.03 -2.67 -34.35
CA MET A 943 16.85 -3.50 -34.01
C MET A 943 16.81 -3.85 -32.51
N MET A 944 17.97 -4.04 -31.86
CA MET A 944 18.04 -4.24 -30.41
C MET A 944 17.59 -2.99 -29.66
N THR A 945 18.02 -1.81 -30.12
CA THR A 945 17.60 -0.50 -29.58
C THR A 945 16.10 -0.27 -29.78
N LEU A 946 15.55 -0.64 -30.94
CA LEU A 946 14.11 -0.54 -31.22
C LEU A 946 13.28 -1.35 -30.22
N SER A 947 13.73 -2.54 -29.84
CA SER A 947 13.05 -3.39 -28.85
C SER A 947 12.87 -2.69 -27.51
N HIS A 948 13.97 -2.11 -27.01
CA HIS A 948 13.97 -1.40 -25.74
C HIS A 948 13.20 -0.08 -25.85
N ALA A 949 13.39 0.67 -26.93
CA ALA A 949 12.73 1.95 -27.12
C ALA A 949 11.21 1.81 -27.22
N LEU A 950 10.72 0.81 -27.95
CA LEU A 950 9.28 0.56 -28.08
C LEU A 950 8.67 0.10 -26.75
N THR A 951 9.36 -0.76 -26.01
CA THR A 951 8.94 -1.20 -24.67
C THR A 951 8.84 -0.03 -23.70
N ASN A 952 9.90 0.78 -23.63
CA ASN A 952 9.95 1.94 -22.73
C ASN A 952 8.93 3.00 -23.15
N LEU A 953 8.75 3.24 -24.44
CA LEU A 953 7.76 4.19 -24.96
C LEU A 953 6.36 3.84 -24.46
N VAL A 954 5.92 2.59 -24.60
CA VAL A 954 4.56 2.21 -24.15
C VAL A 954 4.45 2.24 -22.63
N GLN A 955 5.50 1.86 -21.88
CA GLN A 955 5.51 1.95 -20.42
C GLN A 955 5.41 3.40 -19.92
N PHE A 956 6.25 4.30 -20.42
CA PHE A 956 6.23 5.72 -20.06
C PHE A 956 4.99 6.44 -20.57
N TRP A 957 4.45 6.06 -21.74
CA TRP A 957 3.16 6.54 -22.21
C TRP A 957 2.03 6.12 -21.27
N THR A 958 2.03 4.86 -20.81
CA THR A 958 1.02 4.38 -19.85
C THR A 958 1.13 5.14 -18.53
N LEU A 959 2.35 5.39 -18.05
CA LEU A 959 2.58 6.15 -16.83
C LEU A 959 2.14 7.62 -16.98
N LEU A 960 2.42 8.23 -18.15
CA LEU A 960 1.94 9.55 -18.53
C LEU A 960 0.41 9.61 -18.48
N GLU A 961 -0.29 8.68 -19.14
CA GLU A 961 -1.76 8.63 -19.14
C GLU A 961 -2.33 8.52 -17.71
N THR A 962 -1.73 7.67 -16.87
CA THR A 962 -2.19 7.51 -15.48
C THR A 962 -1.95 8.75 -14.61
N SER A 963 -0.81 9.42 -14.78
CA SER A 963 -0.49 10.65 -14.04
C SER A 963 -1.33 11.83 -14.52
N LEU A 964 -1.68 11.89 -15.82
CA LEU A 964 -2.62 12.86 -16.36
C LEU A 964 -4.02 12.70 -15.74
N GLY A 965 -4.44 11.47 -15.41
CA GLY A 965 -5.68 11.21 -14.68
C GLY A 965 -5.71 11.81 -13.27
N ALA A 966 -4.56 11.99 -12.62
CA ALA A 966 -4.48 12.71 -11.34
C ALA A 966 -4.70 14.21 -11.54
N ILE A 967 -4.14 14.80 -12.59
CA ILE A 967 -4.41 16.21 -12.96
C ILE A 967 -5.89 16.43 -13.24
N ALA A 968 -6.55 15.48 -13.92
CA ALA A 968 -7.98 15.56 -14.17
C ALA A 968 -8.80 15.64 -12.87
N ARG A 969 -8.45 14.82 -11.87
CA ARG A 969 -9.09 14.87 -10.53
C ARG A 969 -8.77 16.15 -9.78
N ILE A 970 -7.53 16.65 -9.85
CA ILE A 970 -7.14 17.92 -9.22
C ILE A 970 -7.92 19.08 -9.86
N LYS A 971 -8.07 19.08 -11.19
CA LYS A 971 -8.86 20.07 -11.93
C LYS A 971 -10.33 19.99 -11.55
N ASP A 972 -10.90 18.79 -11.54
CA ASP A 972 -12.30 18.55 -11.15
C ASP A 972 -12.56 19.01 -9.71
N PHE A 973 -11.67 18.70 -8.79
CA PHE A 973 -11.71 19.21 -7.42
C PHE A 973 -11.63 20.75 -7.38
N SER A 974 -10.71 21.36 -8.14
CA SER A 974 -10.57 22.82 -8.19
C SER A 974 -11.77 23.52 -8.82
N GLU A 975 -12.46 22.90 -9.78
CA GLU A 975 -13.61 23.48 -10.49
C GLU A 975 -14.93 23.26 -9.73
N ASN A 976 -15.07 22.11 -9.04
CA ASN A 976 -16.31 21.72 -8.36
C ASN A 976 -16.33 22.04 -6.86
N THR A 977 -15.18 22.37 -6.23
CA THR A 977 -15.17 22.76 -4.81
C THR A 977 -15.86 24.11 -4.66
N PRO A 978 -16.94 24.21 -3.87
CA PRO A 978 -17.63 25.48 -3.64
C PRO A 978 -16.68 26.48 -2.96
N VAL A 979 -16.65 27.69 -3.47
CA VAL A 979 -15.85 28.78 -2.89
C VAL A 979 -16.66 29.41 -1.75
N GLU A 980 -16.06 29.47 -0.56
CA GLU A 980 -16.69 30.07 0.62
C GLU A 980 -17.02 31.56 0.42
N ASN A 981 -16.11 32.29 -0.24
CA ASN A 981 -16.24 33.71 -0.49
C ASN A 981 -17.10 33.96 -1.74
N LYS A 982 -18.28 34.56 -1.57
CA LYS A 982 -19.16 34.91 -2.70
C LYS A 982 -18.78 36.29 -3.25
N PRO A 983 -18.79 36.48 -4.58
CA PRO A 983 -18.52 37.79 -5.18
C PRO A 983 -19.59 38.81 -4.75
N GLY A 984 -19.15 39.91 -4.14
CA GLY A 984 -20.03 40.98 -3.61
C GLY A 984 -20.12 41.05 -2.09
N GLU A 985 -19.46 40.14 -1.36
CA GLU A 985 -19.32 40.22 0.10
C GLU A 985 -18.32 41.32 0.51
N ILE A 986 -18.55 41.91 1.67
CA ILE A 986 -17.67 42.94 2.24
C ILE A 986 -16.39 42.26 2.77
N GLU A 987 -15.25 42.56 2.14
CA GLU A 987 -13.93 41.99 2.43
C GLU A 987 -13.25 42.71 3.62
N ASP A 988 -13.42 44.04 3.71
CA ASP A 988 -12.83 44.86 4.78
C ASP A 988 -13.92 45.59 5.57
N MET A 989 -14.13 45.16 6.81
CA MET A 989 -14.94 45.88 7.80
C MET A 989 -14.07 46.88 8.56
N GLU A 990 -14.69 47.94 9.10
CA GLU A 990 -14.00 48.90 9.97
C GLU A 990 -13.28 48.19 11.13
N ALA A 991 -12.08 48.66 11.49
CA ALA A 991 -11.25 48.03 12.51
C ALA A 991 -11.92 47.97 13.90
N SER A 992 -12.91 48.80 14.16
CA SER A 992 -13.69 48.81 15.40
C SER A 992 -14.89 47.86 15.40
N TRP A 993 -15.28 47.28 14.26
CA TRP A 993 -16.43 46.40 14.18
C TRP A 993 -16.09 44.99 14.72
N PRO A 994 -16.97 44.35 15.51
CA PRO A 994 -18.21 44.90 16.08
C PRO A 994 -17.94 45.90 17.22
N CYS A 995 -18.51 47.10 17.14
CA CYS A 995 -18.25 48.20 18.08
C CYS A 995 -18.94 48.01 19.44
N ARG A 996 -20.12 47.39 19.45
CA ARG A 996 -20.96 47.20 20.65
C ARG A 996 -21.28 45.73 20.92
N GLY A 997 -21.35 44.91 19.88
CA GLY A 997 -21.63 43.48 20.01
C GLY A 997 -23.11 43.15 20.23
N SER A 998 -24.04 43.94 19.69
CA SER A 998 -25.47 43.61 19.66
C SER A 998 -25.78 42.55 18.61
N LEU A 999 -26.55 41.52 18.95
CA LEU A 999 -26.80 40.34 18.11
C LEU A 999 -28.31 40.09 17.98
N GLU A 1000 -28.83 39.96 16.77
CA GLU A 1000 -30.26 39.71 16.51
C GLU A 1000 -30.46 38.55 15.54
N PHE A 1001 -31.38 37.65 15.90
CA PHE A 1001 -31.89 36.55 15.08
C PHE A 1001 -33.32 36.88 14.66
N GLU A 1002 -33.58 36.87 13.35
CA GLU A 1002 -34.92 37.10 12.81
C GLU A 1002 -35.35 35.92 11.92
N GLY A 1003 -36.22 35.07 12.45
CA GLY A 1003 -36.85 33.96 11.73
C GLY A 1003 -35.86 32.95 11.13
N VAL A 1004 -34.76 32.68 11.83
CA VAL A 1004 -33.62 31.94 11.27
C VAL A 1004 -33.97 30.47 11.06
N LEU A 1005 -33.75 30.00 9.83
CA LEU A 1005 -33.88 28.62 9.40
C LEU A 1005 -32.54 28.18 8.81
N ALA A 1006 -31.88 27.20 9.43
CA ALA A 1006 -30.50 26.81 9.08
C ALA A 1006 -30.32 25.30 8.91
N SER A 1007 -29.41 24.90 8.02
CA SER A 1007 -29.16 23.50 7.66
C SER A 1007 -27.70 23.24 7.27
N TYR A 1008 -27.17 22.04 7.56
CA TYR A 1008 -25.77 21.66 7.29
C TYR A 1008 -25.45 21.52 5.79
N GLY A 1009 -26.47 21.61 4.93
CA GLY A 1009 -26.36 21.66 3.47
C GLY A 1009 -27.72 21.57 2.80
N ASP A 1010 -27.77 21.85 1.51
CA ASP A 1010 -29.00 22.01 0.70
C ASP A 1010 -29.94 20.79 0.72
N GLU A 1011 -29.37 19.58 0.85
CA GLU A 1011 -30.16 18.33 0.87
C GLU A 1011 -30.55 17.85 2.28
N SER A 1012 -30.07 18.53 3.33
CA SER A 1012 -30.32 18.13 4.72
C SER A 1012 -31.52 18.85 5.33
N ALA A 1013 -32.25 18.16 6.20
CA ALA A 1013 -33.42 18.73 6.88
C ALA A 1013 -32.99 19.90 7.80
N PRO A 1014 -33.79 20.99 7.86
CA PRO A 1014 -33.42 22.15 8.67
C PRO A 1014 -33.35 21.80 10.15
N VAL A 1015 -32.20 22.14 10.74
CA VAL A 1015 -31.87 21.90 12.14
C VAL A 1015 -32.40 23.03 13.02
N LEU A 1016 -32.24 24.29 12.58
CA LEU A 1016 -32.92 25.44 13.20
C LEU A 1016 -34.18 25.77 12.42
N ARG A 1017 -35.26 26.05 13.14
CA ARG A 1017 -36.60 26.26 12.59
C ARG A 1017 -37.21 27.50 13.21
N ASP A 1018 -37.16 28.62 12.50
CA ASP A 1018 -37.82 29.87 12.89
C ASP A 1018 -37.37 30.38 14.28
N VAL A 1019 -36.05 30.48 14.47
CA VAL A 1019 -35.46 30.96 15.73
C VAL A 1019 -35.32 32.49 15.67
N SER A 1020 -35.91 33.18 16.64
CA SER A 1020 -35.86 34.65 16.75
C SER A 1020 -35.57 35.10 18.18
N PHE A 1021 -34.51 35.89 18.37
CA PHE A 1021 -34.18 36.54 19.65
C PHE A 1021 -33.25 37.74 19.43
N ALA A 1022 -33.20 38.68 20.37
CA ALA A 1022 -32.34 39.86 20.31
C ALA A 1022 -31.53 40.00 21.60
N LEU A 1023 -30.23 40.28 21.46
CA LEU A 1023 -29.27 40.44 22.55
C LEU A 1023 -28.62 41.82 22.48
N LYS A 1024 -28.78 42.63 23.53
CA LYS A 1024 -28.18 43.96 23.60
C LYS A 1024 -26.67 43.86 23.89
N ALA A 1025 -25.94 44.91 23.54
CA ALA A 1025 -24.53 45.04 23.84
C ALA A 1025 -24.22 44.81 25.34
N GLY A 1026 -23.27 43.93 25.64
CA GLY A 1026 -22.86 43.59 26.99
C GLY A 1026 -23.80 42.63 27.75
N GLN A 1027 -24.89 42.17 27.12
CA GLN A 1027 -25.77 41.17 27.74
C GLN A 1027 -25.22 39.75 27.58
N LYS A 1028 -25.56 38.91 28.55
CA LYS A 1028 -25.18 37.49 28.61
C LYS A 1028 -26.39 36.61 28.36
N LEU A 1029 -26.28 35.75 27.36
CA LEU A 1029 -27.30 34.78 26.95
C LEU A 1029 -26.81 33.34 27.20
N GLY A 1030 -27.58 32.58 27.97
CA GLY A 1030 -27.41 31.14 28.11
C GLY A 1030 -28.31 30.38 27.13
N ILE A 1031 -27.76 29.47 26.32
CA ILE A 1031 -28.56 28.60 25.44
C ILE A 1031 -28.58 27.19 26.04
N VAL A 1032 -29.79 26.67 26.30
CA VAL A 1032 -30.02 25.38 26.95
C VAL A 1032 -31.02 24.53 26.17
N GLY A 1033 -31.01 23.22 26.42
CA GLY A 1033 -31.87 22.28 25.71
C GLY A 1033 -31.28 20.88 25.66
N ARG A 1034 -32.07 19.89 25.27
CA ARG A 1034 -31.62 18.49 25.15
C ARG A 1034 -30.53 18.32 24.08
N THR A 1035 -29.73 17.26 24.17
CA THR A 1035 -28.75 16.92 23.12
C THR A 1035 -29.48 16.75 21.78
N GLY A 1036 -28.97 17.38 20.72
CA GLY A 1036 -29.62 17.39 19.41
C GLY A 1036 -30.71 18.45 19.22
N SER A 1037 -30.97 19.34 20.18
CA SER A 1037 -32.01 20.39 20.04
C SER A 1037 -31.62 21.60 19.16
N GLY A 1038 -30.38 21.67 18.68
CA GLY A 1038 -29.89 22.78 17.83
C GLY A 1038 -29.01 23.83 18.54
N LYS A 1039 -28.54 23.57 19.77
CA LYS A 1039 -27.68 24.51 20.54
C LYS A 1039 -26.40 24.90 19.78
N SER A 1040 -25.53 23.94 19.51
CA SER A 1040 -24.28 24.18 18.75
C SER A 1040 -24.56 24.62 17.31
N CYS A 1041 -25.70 24.23 16.74
CA CYS A 1041 -26.12 24.72 15.43
C CYS A 1041 -26.36 26.24 15.44
N SER A 1042 -26.82 26.81 16.57
CA SER A 1042 -27.04 28.24 16.73
C SER A 1042 -25.73 29.03 16.78
N THR A 1043 -24.71 28.52 17.46
CA THR A 1043 -23.38 29.14 17.50
C THR A 1043 -22.66 29.03 16.15
N LEU A 1044 -22.78 27.89 15.46
CA LEU A 1044 -22.26 27.71 14.10
C LEU A 1044 -22.92 28.66 13.08
N ALA A 1045 -24.21 29.00 13.26
CA ALA A 1045 -24.91 29.98 12.43
C ALA A 1045 -24.34 31.40 12.62
N ILE A 1046 -24.02 31.80 13.84
CA ILE A 1046 -23.36 33.09 14.13
C ILE A 1046 -21.97 33.16 13.47
N MET A 1047 -21.23 32.06 13.48
CA MET A 1047 -19.89 31.94 12.90
C MET A 1047 -19.89 31.74 11.37
N ARG A 1048 -21.07 31.73 10.74
CA ARG A 1048 -21.28 31.50 9.30
C ARG A 1048 -20.64 30.18 8.82
N MET A 1049 -20.77 29.13 9.64
CA MET A 1049 -20.30 27.76 9.34
C MET A 1049 -21.42 26.80 8.91
N ILE A 1050 -22.67 27.28 8.90
CA ILE A 1050 -23.86 26.57 8.44
C ILE A 1050 -24.70 27.50 7.57
N ASP A 1051 -25.38 26.96 6.57
CA ASP A 1051 -26.17 27.76 5.65
C ASP A 1051 -27.50 28.20 6.29
N VAL A 1052 -27.74 29.50 6.28
CA VAL A 1052 -29.03 30.10 6.65
C VAL A 1052 -29.91 30.14 5.40
N LEU A 1053 -30.91 29.27 5.35
CA LEU A 1053 -31.82 29.10 4.22
C LEU A 1053 -32.92 30.18 4.18
N ALA A 1054 -33.36 30.65 5.36
CA ALA A 1054 -34.34 31.72 5.51
C ALA A 1054 -34.11 32.48 6.83
N GLY A 1055 -34.59 33.73 6.88
CA GLY A 1055 -34.32 34.65 7.99
C GLY A 1055 -32.99 35.40 7.81
N LYS A 1056 -32.59 36.17 8.82
CA LYS A 1056 -31.30 36.88 8.85
C LYS A 1056 -30.73 36.95 10.26
N ILE A 1057 -29.41 37.05 10.35
CA ILE A 1057 -28.66 37.24 11.59
C ILE A 1057 -27.88 38.55 11.45
N THR A 1058 -28.11 39.51 12.34
CA THR A 1058 -27.42 40.81 12.30
C THR A 1058 -26.53 41.00 13.53
N LEU A 1059 -25.31 41.51 13.30
CA LEU A 1059 -24.35 41.88 14.33
C LEU A 1059 -24.05 43.40 14.23
N ASP A 1060 -24.39 44.15 15.27
CA ASP A 1060 -24.41 45.62 15.28
C ASP A 1060 -25.23 46.24 14.14
N GLY A 1061 -26.36 45.59 13.81
CA GLY A 1061 -27.28 46.00 12.75
C GLY A 1061 -26.81 45.67 11.32
N VAL A 1062 -25.64 45.05 11.17
CA VAL A 1062 -25.12 44.58 9.87
C VAL A 1062 -25.42 43.09 9.71
N ASP A 1063 -26.03 42.70 8.59
CA ASP A 1063 -26.31 41.30 8.28
C ASP A 1063 -25.01 40.54 7.99
N ILE A 1064 -24.72 39.52 8.79
CA ILE A 1064 -23.50 38.71 8.65
C ILE A 1064 -23.45 37.95 7.32
N ALA A 1065 -24.59 37.75 6.65
CA ALA A 1065 -24.63 37.11 5.34
C ALA A 1065 -23.95 37.96 4.26
N THR A 1066 -23.84 39.28 4.47
CA THR A 1066 -23.21 40.25 3.54
C THR A 1066 -21.70 40.42 3.75
N ILE A 1067 -21.17 39.92 4.87
CA ILE A 1067 -19.76 40.04 5.24
C ILE A 1067 -19.06 38.71 4.94
N GLN A 1068 -17.81 38.76 4.50
CA GLN A 1068 -17.02 37.56 4.31
C GLN A 1068 -16.89 36.74 5.60
N GLY A 1069 -17.12 35.43 5.53
CA GLY A 1069 -17.14 34.56 6.71
C GLY A 1069 -15.83 34.56 7.51
N SER A 1070 -14.69 34.71 6.82
CA SER A 1070 -13.36 34.86 7.44
C SER A 1070 -13.28 36.08 8.37
N VAL A 1071 -13.82 37.23 7.95
CA VAL A 1071 -13.83 38.47 8.71
C VAL A 1071 -14.69 38.32 9.96
N VAL A 1072 -15.88 37.74 9.83
CA VAL A 1072 -16.77 37.48 10.99
C VAL A 1072 -16.05 36.63 12.04
N ARG A 1073 -15.37 35.56 11.62
CA ARG A 1073 -14.63 34.66 12.53
C ARG A 1073 -13.34 35.25 13.09
N GLU A 1074 -12.70 36.18 12.39
CA GLU A 1074 -11.57 36.93 12.95
C GLU A 1074 -12.03 37.83 14.11
N ARG A 1075 -13.24 38.40 14.03
CA ARG A 1075 -13.77 39.36 15.01
C ARG A 1075 -14.50 38.76 16.21
N ILE A 1076 -15.03 37.55 16.07
CA ILE A 1076 -15.73 36.84 17.15
C ILE A 1076 -14.76 35.90 17.87
N THR A 1077 -14.75 35.94 19.19
CA THR A 1077 -13.92 35.02 20.00
C THR A 1077 -14.77 33.84 20.43
N CYS A 1078 -14.28 32.62 20.17
CA CYS A 1078 -15.01 31.38 20.41
C CYS A 1078 -14.15 30.40 21.21
N LEU A 1079 -14.73 29.83 22.25
CA LEU A 1079 -14.17 28.70 23.00
C LEU A 1079 -14.98 27.45 22.66
N THR A 1080 -14.33 26.43 22.10
CA THR A 1080 -14.97 25.18 21.70
C THR A 1080 -14.94 24.14 22.82
N GLN A 1081 -15.88 23.20 22.77
CA GLN A 1081 -15.96 22.07 23.71
C GLN A 1081 -14.67 21.24 23.72
N ASP A 1082 -14.13 20.95 22.54
CA ASP A 1082 -12.85 20.25 22.36
C ASP A 1082 -11.74 21.25 21.99
N PRO A 1083 -10.76 21.49 22.89
CA PRO A 1083 -9.62 22.36 22.62
C PRO A 1083 -8.71 21.81 21.51
N PHE A 1084 -8.46 22.60 20.47
CA PHE A 1084 -7.51 22.26 19.43
C PHE A 1084 -6.10 22.79 19.74
N LEU A 1085 -5.13 21.90 19.88
CA LEU A 1085 -3.69 22.21 19.95
C LEU A 1085 -2.98 21.50 18.81
N TYR A 1086 -2.03 22.18 18.16
CA TYR A 1086 -1.24 21.60 17.07
C TYR A 1086 0.24 21.47 17.50
N PRO A 1087 0.98 20.48 16.94
CA PRO A 1087 2.34 20.18 17.36
C PRO A 1087 3.32 21.31 16.96
N ALA A 1088 3.46 22.29 17.85
CA ALA A 1088 4.17 23.56 17.66
C ALA A 1088 4.56 24.15 19.01
N SER A 1089 5.27 25.28 19.03
CA SER A 1089 5.68 25.93 20.29
C SER A 1089 4.48 26.44 21.11
N ILE A 1090 4.68 26.68 22.41
CA ILE A 1090 3.68 27.36 23.27
C ILE A 1090 3.30 28.72 22.65
N ARG A 1091 4.30 29.46 22.15
CA ARG A 1091 4.15 30.74 21.47
C ARG A 1091 3.19 30.66 20.29
N GLU A 1092 3.51 29.78 19.34
CA GLU A 1092 2.71 29.61 18.11
C GLU A 1092 1.30 29.12 18.44
N ASN A 1093 1.17 28.21 19.42
CA ASN A 1093 -0.14 27.80 19.88
C ASN A 1093 -0.91 28.96 20.55
N ALA A 1094 -0.28 29.81 21.35
CA ALA A 1094 -0.98 30.89 22.07
C ALA A 1094 -1.47 32.00 21.12
N ASP A 1095 -0.63 32.39 20.16
CA ASP A 1095 -0.94 33.42 19.17
C ASP A 1095 -0.36 33.07 17.79
N PRO A 1096 -1.06 32.23 16.99
CA PRO A 1096 -0.60 31.82 15.66
C PRO A 1096 -0.23 32.96 14.69
N PRO A 1097 -0.94 34.11 14.63
CA PRO A 1097 -0.55 35.22 13.77
C PRO A 1097 0.63 36.05 14.30
N GLY A 1098 1.08 35.83 15.54
CA GLY A 1098 2.24 36.51 16.13
C GLY A 1098 2.05 38.03 16.30
N LYS A 1099 0.84 38.46 16.65
CA LYS A 1099 0.51 39.88 16.88
C LYS A 1099 0.86 40.36 18.29
N SER A 1100 0.90 39.45 19.26
CA SER A 1100 1.08 39.70 20.69
C SER A 1100 2.55 39.56 21.10
N SER A 1101 2.97 40.35 22.09
CA SER A 1101 4.31 40.27 22.70
C SER A 1101 4.44 39.09 23.67
N ASP A 1102 5.68 38.64 23.91
CA ASP A 1102 5.99 37.57 24.88
C ASP A 1102 5.45 37.90 26.27
N GLU A 1103 5.54 39.17 26.66
CA GLU A 1103 5.03 39.68 27.93
C GLU A 1103 3.51 39.54 28.02
N GLU A 1104 2.76 39.93 26.98
CA GLU A 1104 1.30 39.81 26.88
C GLU A 1104 0.86 38.35 26.92
N ILE A 1105 1.55 37.47 26.19
CA ILE A 1105 1.29 36.02 26.22
C ILE A 1105 1.51 35.49 27.65
N SER A 1106 2.61 35.89 28.30
CA SER A 1106 2.90 35.47 29.67
C SER A 1106 1.86 35.98 30.66
N GLU A 1107 1.37 37.20 30.48
CA GLU A 1107 0.38 37.82 31.36
C GLU A 1107 -0.98 37.15 31.21
N ALA A 1108 -1.43 36.91 29.97
CA ALA A 1108 -2.66 36.18 29.70
C ALA A 1108 -2.63 34.77 30.34
N MET A 1109 -1.50 34.06 30.20
CA MET A 1109 -1.32 32.72 30.79
C MET A 1109 -1.23 32.74 32.32
N LYS A 1110 -0.74 33.83 32.93
CA LYS A 1110 -0.77 34.03 34.40
C LYS A 1110 -2.18 34.30 34.90
N LYS A 1111 -2.95 35.14 34.19
CA LYS A 1111 -4.34 35.46 34.53
C LYS A 1111 -5.23 34.23 34.55
N VAL A 1112 -5.03 33.29 33.62
CA VAL A 1112 -5.76 32.01 33.62
C VAL A 1112 -5.16 30.95 34.55
N GLY A 1113 -4.06 31.24 35.25
CA GLY A 1113 -3.46 30.36 36.26
C GLY A 1113 -2.72 29.13 35.69
N ILE A 1114 -2.34 29.13 34.42
CA ILE A 1114 -1.63 27.99 33.78
C ILE A 1114 -0.12 28.22 33.63
N TRP A 1115 0.35 29.45 33.81
CA TRP A 1115 1.74 29.83 33.57
C TRP A 1115 2.77 28.95 34.30
N ASP A 1116 2.53 28.63 35.57
CA ASP A 1116 3.46 27.81 36.36
C ASP A 1116 3.55 26.37 35.83
N VAL A 1117 2.45 25.82 35.33
CA VAL A 1117 2.41 24.48 34.71
C VAL A 1117 3.23 24.47 33.41
N LEU A 1118 3.10 25.51 32.60
CA LEU A 1118 3.86 25.67 31.35
C LEU A 1118 5.36 25.81 31.64
N ARG A 1119 5.71 26.64 32.62
CA ARG A 1119 7.10 26.83 33.07
C ARG A 1119 7.69 25.54 33.64
N ASP A 1120 6.92 24.74 34.36
CA ASP A 1120 7.42 23.51 34.96
C ASP A 1120 7.69 22.39 33.97
N LYS A 1121 6.94 22.37 32.86
CA LYS A 1121 7.11 21.42 31.76
C LYS A 1121 8.16 21.86 30.73
N ALA A 1122 8.61 23.11 30.77
CA ALA A 1122 9.67 23.60 29.89
C ALA A 1122 11.04 23.02 30.27
N SER A 1123 11.78 22.57 29.26
CA SER A 1123 13.13 22.02 29.40
C SER A 1123 14.14 23.06 29.91
N ASP A 1124 13.97 24.31 29.47
CA ASP A 1124 14.82 25.44 29.83
C ASP A 1124 13.99 26.58 30.44
N LYS A 1125 14.18 26.80 31.74
CA LYS A 1125 13.48 27.82 32.55
C LYS A 1125 14.23 29.15 32.63
N ALA A 1126 15.36 29.31 31.92
CA ALA A 1126 16.26 30.45 32.08
C ALA A 1126 15.69 31.78 31.59
N THR A 1127 14.84 31.77 30.55
CA THR A 1127 14.28 32.98 29.94
C THR A 1127 12.80 32.83 29.58
N LEU A 1128 12.10 33.95 29.42
CA LEU A 1128 10.71 33.94 28.97
C LEU A 1128 10.56 33.31 27.59
N ALA A 1129 11.46 33.66 26.67
CA ALA A 1129 11.51 33.12 25.32
C ALA A 1129 11.72 31.60 25.31
N SER A 1130 12.66 31.07 26.11
CA SER A 1130 12.93 29.62 26.16
C SER A 1130 11.72 28.81 26.65
N VAL A 1131 10.93 29.37 27.57
CA VAL A 1131 9.68 28.73 28.00
C VAL A 1131 8.67 28.75 26.85
N LEU A 1132 8.45 29.90 26.19
CA LEU A 1132 7.48 30.03 25.10
C LEU A 1132 7.83 29.22 23.85
N ASP A 1133 9.12 29.00 23.58
CA ASP A 1133 9.61 28.21 22.43
C ASP A 1133 9.61 26.70 22.70
N THR A 1134 9.16 26.26 23.88
CA THR A 1134 9.02 24.84 24.20
C THR A 1134 7.98 24.20 23.28
N PRO A 1135 8.30 23.08 22.60
CA PRO A 1135 7.36 22.38 21.75
C PRO A 1135 6.26 21.71 22.58
N MET A 1136 5.00 21.94 22.20
CA MET A 1136 3.82 21.26 22.74
C MET A 1136 3.37 20.16 21.79
N ASP A 1137 3.21 18.94 22.30
CA ASP A 1137 2.45 17.88 21.64
C ASP A 1137 1.00 17.87 22.12
N THR A 1138 0.18 16.98 21.56
CA THR A 1138 -1.23 16.86 21.97
C THR A 1138 -1.35 16.51 23.44
N ASP A 1139 -0.45 15.71 24.01
CA ASP A 1139 -0.53 15.20 25.38
C ASP A 1139 0.16 16.10 26.42
N PHE A 1140 0.71 17.24 25.97
CA PHE A 1140 1.45 18.19 26.80
C PHE A 1140 0.62 18.74 27.96
N LEU A 1141 -0.69 18.96 27.76
CA LEU A 1141 -1.62 19.49 28.78
C LEU A 1141 -2.76 18.51 29.07
N SER A 1142 -3.21 18.47 30.32
CA SER A 1142 -4.45 17.76 30.69
C SER A 1142 -5.68 18.44 30.07
N HIS A 1143 -6.80 17.74 29.96
CA HIS A 1143 -8.01 18.30 29.34
C HIS A 1143 -8.44 19.65 29.93
N GLY A 1144 -8.48 19.77 31.27
CA GLY A 1144 -8.80 21.04 31.94
C GLY A 1144 -7.75 22.13 31.72
N GLN A 1145 -6.47 21.76 31.67
CA GLN A 1145 -5.40 22.69 31.33
C GLN A 1145 -5.50 23.19 29.89
N ARG A 1146 -5.91 22.34 28.94
CA ARG A 1146 -6.15 22.76 27.55
C ARG A 1146 -7.28 23.78 27.45
N GLN A 1147 -8.35 23.59 28.23
CA GLN A 1147 -9.45 24.55 28.32
C GLN A 1147 -8.98 25.91 28.89
N LEU A 1148 -8.20 25.90 29.98
CA LEU A 1148 -7.61 27.12 30.53
C LEU A 1148 -6.65 27.81 29.53
N PHE A 1149 -5.86 27.04 28.80
CA PHE A 1149 -4.98 27.57 27.75
C PHE A 1149 -5.78 28.25 26.64
N CYS A 1150 -6.88 27.64 26.19
CA CYS A 1150 -7.77 28.24 25.20
C CYS A 1150 -8.47 29.50 25.74
N LEU A 1151 -8.81 29.54 27.03
CA LEU A 1151 -9.31 30.75 27.66
C LEU A 1151 -8.24 31.86 27.64
N GLY A 1152 -6.96 31.50 27.81
CA GLY A 1152 -5.83 32.41 27.61
C GLY A 1152 -5.74 32.95 26.17
N ARG A 1153 -5.97 32.09 25.17
CA ARG A 1153 -6.08 32.53 23.75
C ARG A 1153 -7.23 33.52 23.53
N ALA A 1154 -8.37 33.28 24.18
CA ALA A 1154 -9.51 34.17 24.10
C ALA A 1154 -9.20 35.56 24.67
N LEU A 1155 -8.40 35.64 25.75
CA LEU A 1155 -7.92 36.91 26.30
C LEU A 1155 -6.98 37.66 25.33
N LEU A 1156 -6.12 36.94 24.62
CA LEU A 1156 -5.17 37.53 23.66
C LEU A 1156 -5.87 38.04 22.39
N LYS A 1157 -6.88 37.31 21.90
CA LYS A 1157 -7.62 37.68 20.68
C LYS A 1157 -8.47 38.95 20.85
N GLY A 1158 -9.01 39.18 22.06
CA GLY A 1158 -9.93 40.30 22.33
C GLY A 1158 -11.26 40.20 21.58
N GLY A 1159 -11.95 41.33 21.39
CA GLY A 1159 -13.24 41.43 20.67
C GLY A 1159 -14.44 41.60 21.61
N ASN A 1160 -15.58 42.10 21.11
CA ASN A 1160 -16.74 42.45 21.96
C ASN A 1160 -17.78 41.33 22.11
N VAL A 1161 -17.62 40.22 21.39
CA VAL A 1161 -18.54 39.07 21.40
C VAL A 1161 -17.76 37.80 21.72
N LEU A 1162 -18.21 37.10 22.76
CA LEU A 1162 -17.63 35.84 23.22
C LEU A 1162 -18.65 34.71 23.11
N ILE A 1163 -18.30 33.67 22.35
CA ILE A 1163 -19.07 32.43 22.23
C ILE A 1163 -18.38 31.35 23.07
N LEU A 1164 -19.13 30.71 23.96
CA LEU A 1164 -18.65 29.64 24.83
C LEU A 1164 -19.49 28.38 24.59
N ASP A 1165 -18.93 27.40 23.88
CA ASP A 1165 -19.61 26.12 23.64
C ASP A 1165 -19.15 25.08 24.67
N GLU A 1166 -19.95 24.87 25.71
CA GLU A 1166 -19.70 23.93 26.81
C GLU A 1166 -18.28 23.99 27.40
N PRO A 1167 -17.78 25.18 27.81
CA PRO A 1167 -16.39 25.34 28.23
C PRO A 1167 -16.00 24.52 29.48
N THR A 1168 -16.99 24.01 30.23
CA THR A 1168 -16.77 23.39 31.55
C THR A 1168 -17.34 21.97 31.68
N SER A 1169 -17.78 21.34 30.58
CA SER A 1169 -18.40 19.99 30.59
C SER A 1169 -17.45 18.89 31.10
N SER A 1170 -16.16 19.01 30.79
CA SER A 1170 -15.14 17.97 31.02
C SER A 1170 -14.07 18.39 32.04
N VAL A 1171 -14.43 19.24 33.00
CA VAL A 1171 -13.51 19.82 33.99
C VAL A 1171 -14.02 19.62 35.41
N ASP A 1172 -13.11 19.48 36.37
CA ASP A 1172 -13.48 19.37 37.79
C ASP A 1172 -14.14 20.65 38.32
N SER A 1173 -14.81 20.53 39.45
CA SER A 1173 -15.54 21.65 40.06
C SER A 1173 -14.65 22.83 40.43
N GLN A 1174 -13.38 22.59 40.77
CA GLN A 1174 -12.43 23.64 41.15
C GLN A 1174 -12.00 24.45 39.93
N THR A 1175 -11.63 23.78 38.84
CA THR A 1175 -11.24 24.40 37.58
C THR A 1175 -12.42 25.09 36.91
N ASP A 1176 -13.63 24.51 36.99
CA ASP A 1176 -14.88 25.16 36.56
C ASP A 1176 -15.10 26.47 37.31
N ALA A 1177 -15.00 26.46 38.65
CA ALA A 1177 -15.13 27.68 39.45
C ALA A 1177 -14.07 28.74 39.08
N GLN A 1178 -12.83 28.32 38.80
CA GLN A 1178 -11.76 29.21 38.35
C GLN A 1178 -12.07 29.82 36.96
N MET A 1179 -12.49 28.99 35.99
CA MET A 1179 -12.88 29.46 34.66
C MET A 1179 -14.05 30.44 34.73
N GLN A 1180 -15.08 30.12 35.52
CA GLN A 1180 -16.23 31.00 35.75
C GLN A 1180 -15.81 32.32 36.38
N SER A 1181 -14.90 32.30 37.35
CA SER A 1181 -14.34 33.52 37.96
C SER A 1181 -13.65 34.40 36.93
N ILE A 1182 -12.82 33.82 36.05
CA ILE A 1182 -12.10 34.56 34.99
C ILE A 1182 -13.08 35.12 33.96
N ILE A 1183 -14.09 34.33 33.56
CA ILE A 1183 -15.14 34.78 32.62
C ILE A 1183 -15.88 35.98 33.20
N ARG A 1184 -16.18 35.97 34.50
CA ARG A 1184 -16.86 37.08 35.19
C ARG A 1184 -16.00 38.32 35.30
N SER A 1185 -14.69 38.18 35.59
CA SER A 1185 -13.81 39.32 35.80
C SER A 1185 -13.35 39.97 34.50
N GLU A 1186 -12.78 39.19 33.58
CA GLU A 1186 -12.13 39.70 32.37
C GLU A 1186 -13.12 40.02 31.24
N PHE A 1187 -14.24 39.31 31.16
CA PHE A 1187 -15.24 39.48 30.08
C PHE A 1187 -16.52 40.17 30.53
N SER A 1188 -16.48 40.96 31.61
CA SER A 1188 -17.63 41.65 32.19
C SER A 1188 -18.39 42.57 31.22
N ASN A 1189 -17.67 43.27 30.33
CA ASN A 1189 -18.25 44.21 29.35
C ASN A 1189 -18.57 43.57 27.99
N HIS A 1190 -18.38 42.26 27.82
CA HIS A 1190 -18.56 41.58 26.55
C HIS A 1190 -19.99 41.06 26.41
N THR A 1191 -20.49 40.99 25.18
CA THR A 1191 -21.68 40.21 24.88
C THR A 1191 -21.31 38.74 24.89
N ILE A 1192 -21.95 37.92 25.74
CA ILE A 1192 -21.61 36.51 25.91
C ILE A 1192 -22.76 35.63 25.44
N VAL A 1193 -22.48 34.67 24.56
CA VAL A 1193 -23.40 33.58 24.21
C VAL A 1193 -22.79 32.27 24.71
N MET A 1194 -23.39 31.67 25.73
CA MET A 1194 -22.87 30.45 26.36
C MET A 1194 -23.85 29.29 26.19
N ILE A 1195 -23.37 28.19 25.64
CA ILE A 1195 -24.04 26.89 25.74
C ILE A 1195 -23.53 26.24 27.03
N ALA A 1196 -24.41 26.03 27.99
CA ALA A 1196 -24.05 25.47 29.29
C ALA A 1196 -24.80 24.17 29.58
N HIS A 1197 -24.04 23.14 29.96
CA HIS A 1197 -24.60 21.88 30.46
C HIS A 1197 -24.82 21.90 31.98
N ARG A 1198 -24.11 22.78 32.71
CA ARG A 1198 -24.30 23.04 34.14
C ARG A 1198 -25.19 24.27 34.32
N LEU A 1199 -26.48 24.04 34.52
CA LEU A 1199 -27.49 25.12 34.58
C LEU A 1199 -27.28 26.10 35.74
N SER A 1200 -26.57 25.70 36.80
CA SER A 1200 -26.18 26.59 37.90
C SER A 1200 -25.30 27.76 37.45
N SER A 1201 -24.50 27.59 36.40
CA SER A 1201 -23.64 28.66 35.86
C SER A 1201 -24.42 29.77 35.17
N LEU A 1202 -25.67 29.50 34.75
CA LEU A 1202 -26.53 30.42 34.03
C LEU A 1202 -27.41 31.30 34.93
N LEU A 1203 -27.41 31.08 36.25
CA LEU A 1203 -28.25 31.87 37.17
C LEU A 1203 -27.90 33.36 37.17
N ASP A 1204 -26.63 33.68 36.91
CA ASP A 1204 -26.10 35.04 36.90
C ASP A 1204 -26.15 35.68 35.48
N PHE A 1205 -26.84 35.06 34.52
CA PHE A 1205 -27.01 35.57 33.16
C PHE A 1205 -28.24 36.46 33.04
N ASP A 1206 -28.21 37.38 32.07
CA ASP A 1206 -29.33 38.30 31.82
C ASP A 1206 -30.53 37.58 31.21
N LEU A 1207 -30.26 36.63 30.30
CA LEU A 1207 -31.25 35.88 29.54
C LEU A 1207 -30.85 34.40 29.41
N VAL A 1208 -31.86 33.53 29.38
CA VAL A 1208 -31.73 32.12 28.99
C VAL A 1208 -32.71 31.78 27.87
N ALA A 1209 -32.21 31.15 26.81
CA ALA A 1209 -32.95 30.63 25.67
C ALA A 1209 -33.04 29.11 25.75
N VAL A 1210 -34.26 28.56 25.83
CA VAL A 1210 -34.53 27.12 25.83
C VAL A 1210 -34.86 26.67 24.41
N LEU A 1211 -34.01 25.82 23.83
CA LEU A 1211 -34.19 25.23 22.51
C LEU A 1211 -34.69 23.79 22.60
N ASP A 1212 -35.73 23.47 21.83
CA ASP A 1212 -36.23 22.12 21.65
C ASP A 1212 -36.57 21.83 20.18
N HIS A 1213 -36.11 20.68 19.67
CA HIS A 1213 -36.29 20.27 18.27
C HIS A 1213 -36.03 21.37 17.22
N GLY A 1214 -35.01 22.21 17.45
CA GLY A 1214 -34.63 23.29 16.56
C GLY A 1214 -35.43 24.59 16.69
N ARG A 1215 -36.34 24.70 17.66
CA ARG A 1215 -37.19 25.88 17.90
C ARG A 1215 -36.85 26.52 19.23
N LEU A 1216 -37.01 27.84 19.31
CA LEU A 1216 -36.97 28.58 20.57
C LEU A 1216 -38.32 28.41 21.29
N VAL A 1217 -38.29 27.75 22.44
CA VAL A 1217 -39.49 27.46 23.25
C VAL A 1217 -39.71 28.53 24.30
N GLU A 1218 -38.63 28.96 24.98
CA GLU A 1218 -38.67 29.96 26.05
C GLU A 1218 -37.47 30.89 25.98
N LEU A 1219 -37.68 32.16 26.35
CA LEU A 1219 -36.65 33.18 26.48
C LEU A 1219 -37.03 34.10 27.65
N GLY A 1220 -36.15 34.27 28.63
CA GLY A 1220 -36.42 35.12 29.79
C GLY A 1220 -35.28 35.19 30.79
N ASN A 1221 -35.47 35.93 31.88
CA ASN A 1221 -34.47 35.98 32.95
C ASN A 1221 -34.45 34.63 33.71
N PRO A 1222 -33.26 34.03 33.96
CA PRO A 1222 -33.17 32.73 34.61
C PRO A 1222 -33.84 32.65 35.99
N SER A 1223 -33.79 33.72 36.79
CA SER A 1223 -34.41 33.74 38.13
C SER A 1223 -35.94 33.73 38.03
N GLU A 1224 -36.51 34.51 37.11
CA GLU A 1224 -37.95 34.54 36.85
C GLU A 1224 -38.47 33.20 36.28
N LEU A 1225 -37.71 32.61 35.36
CA LEU A 1225 -38.06 31.32 34.76
C LEU A 1225 -37.97 30.15 35.76
N LEU A 1226 -37.17 30.27 36.82
CA LEU A 1226 -37.09 29.26 37.88
C LEU A 1226 -38.28 29.29 38.84
N GLU A 1227 -38.86 30.47 39.08
CA GLU A 1227 -40.05 30.62 39.92
C GLU A 1227 -41.28 29.95 39.30
N ASP A 1228 -41.38 29.92 37.96
CA ASP A 1228 -42.43 29.19 37.25
C ASP A 1228 -42.07 27.70 37.09
N ARG A 1229 -42.76 26.85 37.87
CA ARG A 1229 -42.61 25.39 37.79
C ARG A 1229 -43.01 24.78 36.44
N ASN A 1230 -43.80 25.48 35.62
CA ASN A 1230 -44.19 25.00 34.30
C ASN A 1230 -43.15 25.34 33.22
N SER A 1231 -42.18 26.22 33.49
CA SER A 1231 -41.16 26.57 32.51
C SER A 1231 -40.28 25.37 32.17
N GLY A 1232 -39.90 25.25 30.91
CA GLY A 1232 -38.93 24.31 30.39
C GLY A 1232 -37.56 24.49 31.03
N PHE A 1233 -37.15 25.72 31.36
CA PHE A 1233 -35.92 25.97 32.12
C PHE A 1233 -35.98 25.40 33.55
N SER A 1234 -37.08 25.62 34.27
CA SER A 1234 -37.28 25.09 35.64
C SER A 1234 -37.28 23.56 35.64
N ARG A 1235 -37.94 22.94 34.64
CA ARG A 1235 -37.92 21.48 34.44
C ARG A 1235 -36.53 20.94 34.15
N LEU A 1236 -35.74 21.61 33.31
CA LEU A 1236 -34.35 21.22 33.04
C LEU A 1236 -33.47 21.39 34.28
N TYR A 1237 -33.63 22.50 35.03
CA TYR A 1237 -32.84 22.80 36.22
C TYR A 1237 -33.09 21.79 37.33
N HIS A 1238 -34.35 21.54 37.68
CA HIS A 1238 -34.73 20.55 38.70
C HIS A 1238 -34.53 19.11 38.26
N GLY A 1239 -34.58 18.81 36.96
CA GLY A 1239 -34.20 17.49 36.44
C GLY A 1239 -32.68 17.25 36.45
N SER A 1240 -31.87 18.31 36.50
CA SER A 1240 -30.39 18.23 36.51
C SER A 1240 -29.77 18.32 37.90
N THR A 1241 -30.48 18.85 38.90
CA THR A 1241 -30.04 19.04 40.28
C THR A 1241 -30.49 17.86 41.13
#